data_AF-A0A7X5F2V6-F1
#
_entry.id   AF-A0A7X5F2V6-F1
#
_cell.length_a   1.000
_cell.length_b   1.000
_cell.length_c   1.000
_cell.angle_alpha   90.00
_cell.angle_beta   90.00
_cell.angle_gamma   90.00
#
_symmetry.space_group_name_H-M   'P 1'
#
loop_
_entity.id
_entity.type
_entity.pdbx_description
1 polymer ?
#
loop_
_entity_poly.entity_id
_entity_poly.type
_entity_poly.pdbx_seq_one_letter_code
_entity_poly.pdbx_strand_id
1 'polypeptide(L)'
;MARAFAGSASMRRLAQITAGKKAGTLTGHIRLLAQPTYQRLLRTEPLFRRLIPVLCLVFIASIAVYRVLELSYDYQDVELQARDEIALIASVLSARIGSEESELPDVGYRSALQRVLADALPAGATSEGRVILVTDPSGLIVASAPLQAEYEGQIIGDIFGPAQPLTVFGARAGVLTINKDSGSPALATVHHLNGRLGMVAVMQPEKDIFAEWRGDVSANVTLFVGTATVLLVLVYGFFSQATRAEQADEIYAATRGRIDTALTHGRCGLFDWDLARGRVFWSASLYDLLGREPKDDILGFAEISELTHPDDIDLYALAESLLSSGDTTVDRMFRMRHANGSWVWLRARGEVQIEPGRGEPHLIGICIDVTEQHELAEQSRTADLRLRDAIETISEAFVLWNADNELVICNSNYQSLHNLPETAVRPGTPYAKVMAAARNSHITTIPARGPAPVAGSNASYEAQLDDGRWLQISERRTKDGGFVSVGTDITALKRQEERLMESERRLIATISDLRKSRQTLEMQAQQLVELAEKYAQEKTNAENANRAKSEFLANISHELRTPLNAIIGFSDIMDKGMFGPIGSSRYAEYCRDIHESGTYLLNVINDILDMSKIEAGRMDMSVTPLDAATVADEAIRIIRAPAQEKMIEVTCDVPEGLVIAADRRAFKQVLLNLLSNGVKFTPESGQVRLTASLRGGMARFEVVDSGIGIRKVDIERLAQPFVQVENQFTKTHKGSGLGLAIARSLVELQGGALAISSVPGQGTTVAFTLPLAQEAHAA
;
A
#
# COMPACT_ATOMS: atom_id res chain seq x y z
N MET A 1 11.61 6.01 4.49
CA MET A 1 11.53 7.45 4.86
C MET A 1 10.11 8.04 4.88
N ALA A 2 9.08 7.39 4.34
CA ALA A 2 7.69 7.90 4.35
C ALA A 2 6.95 7.84 5.72
N ARG A 3 7.45 7.06 6.70
CA ARG A 3 6.86 6.97 8.05
C ARG A 3 7.27 8.08 9.03
N ALA A 4 8.31 8.87 8.71
CA ALA A 4 8.81 9.90 9.62
C ALA A 4 8.07 11.25 9.51
N PHE A 5 7.47 11.57 8.36
CA PHE A 5 6.81 12.87 8.15
C PHE A 5 5.28 12.86 8.38
N ALA A 6 4.63 11.71 8.24
CA ALA A 6 3.20 11.56 8.54
C ALA A 6 2.87 11.76 10.04
N GLY A 7 3.85 11.54 10.93
CA GLY A 7 3.69 11.73 12.37
C GLY A 7 3.52 13.19 12.82
N SER A 8 3.88 14.16 11.97
CA SER A 8 3.85 15.59 12.34
C SER A 8 2.43 16.19 12.31
N ALA A 9 1.59 15.76 11.36
CA ALA A 9 0.20 16.22 11.24
C ALA A 9 -0.70 15.58 12.31
N SER A 10 -0.46 14.31 12.67
CA SER A 10 -1.17 13.63 13.75
C SER A 10 -0.78 14.14 15.14
N MET A 11 0.47 14.57 15.34
CA MET A 11 0.92 15.15 16.61
C MET A 11 0.42 16.58 16.84
N ARG A 12 0.21 17.41 15.81
CA ARG A 12 -0.44 18.74 15.96
C ARG A 12 -1.90 18.61 16.42
N ARG A 13 -2.63 17.58 15.94
CA ARG A 13 -3.99 17.25 16.44
C ARG A 13 -3.98 16.78 17.89
N LEU A 14 -3.00 15.97 18.30
CA LEU A 14 -2.89 15.54 19.70
C LEU A 14 -2.51 16.67 20.66
N ALA A 15 -1.72 17.66 20.21
CA ALA A 15 -1.33 18.82 21.02
C ALA A 15 -2.50 19.80 21.29
N GLN A 16 -3.45 19.93 20.35
CA GLN A 16 -4.67 20.73 20.58
C GLN A 16 -5.70 19.98 21.44
N ILE A 17 -5.75 18.64 21.38
CA ILE A 17 -6.64 17.82 22.21
C ILE A 17 -6.13 17.71 23.67
N THR A 18 -4.83 17.88 23.90
CA THR A 18 -4.22 17.81 25.25
C THR A 18 -4.17 19.14 26.00
N ALA A 19 -4.55 20.27 25.39
CA ALA A 19 -4.67 21.55 26.09
C ALA A 19 -5.93 21.66 26.98
N GLY A 20 -6.85 20.68 26.92
CA GLY A 20 -8.17 20.74 27.56
C GLY A 20 -8.43 19.81 28.75
N LYS A 21 -7.43 19.13 29.32
CA LYS A 21 -7.62 18.31 30.53
C LYS A 21 -6.56 18.61 31.59
N LYS A 22 -7.00 19.18 32.72
CA LYS A 22 -6.28 19.12 33.99
C LYS A 22 -6.01 17.66 34.33
N ALA A 23 -4.74 17.24 34.27
CA ALA A 23 -4.22 16.07 34.96
C ALA A 23 -2.95 16.51 35.70
N GLY A 24 -2.83 16.05 36.94
CA GLY A 24 -1.90 16.57 37.94
C GLY A 24 -0.43 16.56 37.56
N THR A 25 0.28 17.49 38.19
CA THR A 25 1.68 17.35 38.66
C THR A 25 2.51 16.26 37.98
N LEU A 26 3.02 16.53 36.77
CA LEU A 26 4.26 15.93 36.32
C LEU A 26 5.00 16.84 35.32
N THR A 27 6.16 17.30 35.78
CA THR A 27 7.36 17.72 35.02
C THR A 27 7.34 19.02 34.22
N GLY A 28 7.55 20.13 34.94
CA GLY A 28 7.97 21.42 34.38
C GLY A 28 9.33 21.41 33.64
N HIS A 29 10.13 20.34 33.73
CA HIS A 29 11.44 20.26 33.09
C HIS A 29 11.43 19.86 31.61
N ILE A 30 10.36 19.25 31.09
CA ILE A 30 10.29 18.83 29.67
C ILE A 30 9.90 20.02 28.75
N ARG A 31 9.17 21.01 29.27
CA ARG A 31 8.82 22.23 28.51
C ARG A 31 10.03 23.12 28.22
N LEU A 32 11.01 23.19 29.14
CA LEU A 32 12.17 24.08 29.01
C LEU A 32 13.24 23.60 28.00
N LEU A 33 13.35 22.29 27.77
CA LEU A 33 14.33 21.72 26.85
C LEU A 33 13.85 21.63 25.39
N ALA A 34 12.53 21.57 25.16
CA ALA A 34 11.96 21.42 23.81
C ALA A 34 11.58 22.74 23.12
N GLN A 35 11.37 23.82 23.89
CA GLN A 35 10.88 25.10 23.36
C GLN A 35 11.83 25.80 22.36
N PRO A 36 13.16 25.89 22.57
CA PRO A 36 14.05 26.57 21.62
C PRO A 36 14.25 25.76 20.32
N THR A 37 14.26 24.43 20.41
CA THR A 37 14.40 23.52 19.26
C THR A 37 13.13 23.49 18.42
N TYR A 38 11.95 23.53 19.06
CA TYR A 38 10.65 23.58 18.41
C TYR A 38 10.39 24.92 17.71
N GLN A 39 10.78 26.05 18.32
CA GLN A 39 10.71 27.37 17.68
C GLN A 39 11.68 27.51 16.49
N ARG A 40 12.87 26.89 16.56
CA ARG A 40 13.78 26.80 15.39
C ARG A 40 13.17 25.99 14.25
N LEU A 41 12.48 24.88 14.55
CA LEU A 41 11.79 24.06 13.55
C LEU A 41 10.67 24.84 12.83
N LEU A 42 9.85 25.58 13.58
CA LEU A 42 8.78 26.44 13.06
C LEU A 42 9.31 27.60 12.21
N ARG A 43 10.48 28.17 12.53
CA ARG A 43 11.14 29.18 11.67
C ARG A 43 11.71 28.61 10.38
N THR A 44 12.07 27.33 10.34
CA THR A 44 12.61 26.66 9.14
C THR A 44 11.54 26.05 8.22
N GLU A 45 10.31 25.87 8.70
CA GLU A 45 9.17 25.33 7.94
C GLU A 45 8.94 26.02 6.57
N PRO A 46 8.95 27.37 6.44
CA PRO A 46 8.80 28.02 5.14
C PRO A 46 10.00 27.80 4.20
N LEU A 47 11.20 27.64 4.76
CA LEU A 47 12.43 27.34 4.00
C LEU A 47 12.38 25.93 3.42
N PHE A 48 11.97 24.94 4.22
CA PHE A 48 11.76 23.56 3.75
C PHE A 48 10.67 23.48 2.69
N ARG A 49 9.57 24.23 2.82
CA ARG A 49 8.54 24.34 1.77
C ARG A 49 9.10 24.86 0.45
N ARG A 50 10.09 25.75 0.44
CA ARG A 50 10.70 26.22 -0.82
C ARG A 50 11.78 25.27 -1.35
N LEU A 51 12.49 24.57 -0.46
CA LEU A 51 13.60 23.69 -0.82
C LEU A 51 13.17 22.32 -1.35
N ILE A 52 12.09 21.73 -0.83
CA ILE A 52 11.62 20.40 -1.23
C ILE A 52 11.41 20.25 -2.75
N PRO A 53 10.71 21.14 -3.46
CA PRO A 53 10.50 20.98 -4.91
C PRO A 53 11.80 21.16 -5.69
N VAL A 54 12.68 22.05 -5.24
CA VAL A 54 14.03 22.21 -5.82
C VAL A 54 14.84 20.92 -5.63
N LEU A 55 14.83 20.34 -4.43
CA LEU A 55 15.49 19.06 -4.14
C LEU A 55 14.90 17.91 -4.97
N CYS A 56 13.59 17.84 -5.14
CA CYS A 56 12.94 16.85 -5.99
C CYS A 56 13.34 17.00 -7.46
N LEU A 57 13.41 18.23 -7.98
CA LEU A 57 13.87 18.49 -9.34
C LEU A 57 15.36 18.13 -9.52
N VAL A 58 16.21 18.48 -8.55
CA VAL A 58 17.63 18.09 -8.54
C VAL A 58 17.76 16.57 -8.49
N PHE A 59 16.93 15.89 -7.71
CA PHE A 59 16.92 14.42 -7.64
C PHE A 59 16.53 13.79 -8.98
N ILE A 60 15.46 14.27 -9.63
CA ILE A 60 15.05 13.81 -10.97
C ILE A 60 16.17 14.06 -11.99
N ALA A 61 16.81 15.23 -11.95
CA ALA A 61 17.94 15.55 -12.83
C ALA A 61 19.14 14.64 -12.58
N SER A 62 19.45 14.32 -11.32
CA SER A 62 20.55 13.40 -10.99
C SER A 62 20.32 11.99 -11.52
N ILE A 63 19.07 11.49 -11.43
CA ILE A 63 18.70 10.19 -12.00
C ILE A 63 18.79 10.24 -13.53
N ALA A 64 18.34 11.34 -14.15
CA ALA A 64 18.46 11.51 -15.60
C ALA A 64 19.92 11.43 -16.07
N VAL A 65 20.82 12.14 -15.39
CA VAL A 65 22.26 12.11 -15.69
C VAL A 65 22.83 10.70 -15.52
N TYR A 66 22.52 10.03 -14.41
CA TYR A 66 22.97 8.66 -14.18
C TYR A 66 22.51 7.71 -15.30
N ARG A 67 21.23 7.75 -15.68
CA ARG A 67 20.69 6.91 -16.76
C ARG A 67 21.31 7.20 -18.12
N VAL A 68 21.60 8.47 -18.42
CA VAL A 68 22.31 8.84 -19.66
C VAL A 68 23.73 8.26 -19.67
N LEU A 69 24.44 8.34 -18.54
CA LEU A 69 25.79 7.76 -18.43
C LEU A 69 25.75 6.23 -18.58
N GLU A 70 24.82 5.56 -17.89
CA GLU A 70 24.62 4.11 -17.96
C GLU A 70 24.34 3.63 -19.40
N LEU A 71 23.36 4.24 -20.07
CA LEU A 71 23.05 3.91 -21.47
C LEU A 71 24.23 4.17 -22.43
N SER A 72 25.06 5.18 -22.14
CA SER A 72 26.27 5.46 -22.91
C SER A 72 27.37 4.43 -22.66
N TYR A 73 27.49 3.88 -21.45
CA TYR A 73 28.41 2.78 -21.17
C TYR A 73 27.94 1.51 -21.86
N ASP A 74 26.66 1.18 -21.78
CA ASP A 74 26.08 0.01 -22.44
C ASP A 74 26.28 0.07 -23.96
N TYR A 75 26.14 1.26 -24.56
CA TYR A 75 26.42 1.46 -25.98
C TYR A 75 27.87 1.09 -26.35
N GLN A 76 28.84 1.56 -25.54
CA GLN A 76 30.27 1.27 -25.78
C GLN A 76 30.58 -0.22 -25.60
N ASP A 77 29.97 -0.86 -24.61
CA ASP A 77 30.16 -2.28 -24.30
C ASP A 77 29.62 -3.17 -25.43
N VAL A 78 28.42 -2.88 -25.93
CA VAL A 78 27.82 -3.55 -27.09
C VAL A 78 28.69 -3.39 -28.34
N GLU A 79 29.24 -2.19 -28.58
CA GLU A 79 30.13 -1.95 -29.73
C GLU A 79 31.43 -2.76 -29.61
N LEU A 80 32.07 -2.77 -28.43
CA LEU A 80 33.30 -3.52 -28.17
C LEU A 80 33.08 -5.03 -28.30
N GLN A 81 32.02 -5.55 -27.69
CA GLN A 81 31.69 -6.97 -27.75
C GLN A 81 31.42 -7.42 -29.19
N ALA A 82 30.69 -6.62 -29.97
CA ALA A 82 30.44 -6.94 -31.38
C ALA A 82 31.73 -6.96 -32.21
N ARG A 83 32.67 -6.02 -31.97
CA ARG A 83 33.99 -6.01 -32.61
C ARG A 83 34.79 -7.27 -32.27
N ASP A 84 34.86 -7.63 -30.99
CA ASP A 84 35.61 -8.81 -30.54
C ASP A 84 35.01 -10.11 -31.10
N GLU A 85 33.69 -10.22 -31.14
CA GLU A 85 33.01 -11.40 -31.66
C GLU A 85 33.21 -11.56 -33.18
N ILE A 86 33.07 -10.47 -33.95
CA ILE A 86 33.31 -10.46 -35.40
C ILE A 86 34.77 -10.84 -35.71
N ALA A 87 35.73 -10.31 -34.96
CA ALA A 87 37.15 -10.63 -35.11
C ALA A 87 37.46 -12.10 -34.78
N LEU A 88 36.85 -12.63 -33.71
CA LEU A 88 37.02 -14.03 -33.29
C LEU A 88 36.46 -14.99 -34.35
N ILE A 89 35.26 -14.73 -34.87
CA ILE A 89 34.63 -15.56 -35.90
C ILE A 89 35.49 -15.57 -37.17
N ALA A 90 35.98 -14.42 -37.62
CA ALA A 90 36.85 -14.34 -38.79
C ALA A 90 38.16 -15.12 -38.58
N SER A 91 38.74 -15.05 -37.37
CA SER A 91 39.95 -15.79 -37.01
C SER A 91 39.71 -17.30 -37.05
N VAL A 92 38.63 -17.79 -36.43
CA VAL A 92 38.27 -19.22 -36.40
C VAL A 92 37.99 -19.75 -37.80
N LEU A 93 37.23 -19.00 -38.62
CA LEU A 93 36.91 -19.38 -39.99
C LEU A 93 38.16 -19.43 -40.87
N SER A 94 39.04 -18.43 -40.76
CA SER A 94 40.28 -18.41 -41.54
C SER A 94 41.18 -19.60 -41.24
N ALA A 95 41.25 -20.03 -39.97
CA ALA A 95 42.03 -21.19 -39.56
C ALA A 95 41.42 -22.52 -40.05
N ARG A 96 40.10 -22.71 -39.90
CA ARG A 96 39.41 -23.96 -40.30
C ARG A 96 39.32 -24.14 -41.82
N ILE A 97 38.89 -23.09 -42.53
CA ILE A 97 38.75 -23.15 -43.99
C ILE A 97 40.14 -23.34 -44.63
N GLY A 98 41.16 -22.66 -44.12
CA GLY A 98 42.54 -22.81 -44.60
C GLY A 98 43.11 -24.22 -44.41
N SER A 99 42.70 -24.97 -43.37
CA SER A 99 43.14 -26.36 -43.19
C SER A 99 42.42 -27.37 -44.09
N GLU A 100 41.14 -27.14 -44.39
CA GLU A 100 40.30 -28.10 -45.12
C GLU A 100 40.33 -27.87 -46.65
N GLU A 101 40.83 -26.73 -47.11
CA GLU A 101 40.86 -26.38 -48.53
C GLU A 101 41.68 -27.37 -49.39
N SER A 102 42.77 -27.92 -48.83
CA SER A 102 43.66 -28.83 -49.55
C SER A 102 43.01 -30.19 -49.87
N GLU A 103 41.88 -30.50 -49.25
CA GLU A 103 41.14 -31.77 -49.41
C GLU A 103 39.94 -31.64 -50.37
N LEU A 104 39.68 -30.44 -50.91
CA LEU A 104 38.52 -30.18 -51.78
C LEU A 104 38.71 -30.72 -53.21
N PRO A 105 37.70 -31.38 -53.80
CA PRO A 105 37.76 -31.91 -55.17
C PRO A 105 37.71 -30.82 -56.25
N ASP A 106 38.43 -31.04 -57.37
CA ASP A 106 38.46 -30.12 -58.51
C ASP A 106 37.09 -29.97 -59.23
N VAL A 107 36.30 -31.04 -59.25
CA VAL A 107 34.95 -31.03 -59.85
C VAL A 107 33.92 -30.74 -58.77
N GLY A 108 33.11 -29.69 -58.96
CA GLY A 108 32.10 -29.27 -57.98
C GLY A 108 32.68 -28.46 -56.79
N TYR A 109 33.85 -27.85 -56.96
CA TYR A 109 34.58 -27.09 -55.95
C TYR A 109 33.71 -26.09 -55.17
N ARG A 110 32.86 -25.28 -55.84
CA ARG A 110 31.97 -24.31 -55.17
C ARG A 110 30.97 -24.97 -54.22
N SER A 111 30.35 -26.07 -54.64
CA SER A 111 29.38 -26.79 -53.81
C SER A 111 30.04 -27.48 -52.62
N ALA A 112 31.28 -27.95 -52.79
CA ALA A 112 32.08 -28.54 -51.71
C ALA A 112 32.55 -27.44 -50.72
N LEU A 113 32.99 -26.29 -51.23
CA LEU A 113 33.37 -25.12 -50.42
C LEU A 113 32.20 -24.57 -49.61
N GLN A 114 31.00 -24.48 -50.19
CA GLN A 114 29.80 -24.06 -49.48
C GLN A 114 29.44 -25.00 -48.32
N ARG A 115 29.70 -26.31 -48.47
CA ARG A 115 29.48 -27.31 -47.41
C ARG A 115 30.55 -27.19 -46.31
N VAL A 116 31.82 -27.07 -46.69
CA VAL A 116 32.91 -26.82 -45.74
C VAL A 116 32.70 -25.53 -44.97
N LEU A 117 32.25 -24.45 -45.64
CA LEU A 117 31.88 -23.21 -44.98
C LEU A 117 30.75 -23.43 -43.98
N ALA A 118 29.70 -24.18 -44.34
CA ALA A 118 28.61 -24.51 -43.43
C ALA A 118 29.06 -25.31 -42.20
N ASP A 119 29.99 -26.26 -42.38
CA ASP A 119 30.52 -27.14 -41.32
C ASP A 119 31.55 -26.43 -40.43
N ALA A 120 32.27 -25.42 -40.97
CA ALA A 120 33.27 -24.65 -40.25
C ALA A 120 32.69 -23.52 -39.38
N LEU A 121 31.41 -23.18 -39.56
CA LEU A 121 30.74 -22.11 -38.81
C LEU A 121 30.51 -22.49 -37.34
N PRO A 122 30.98 -21.68 -36.38
CA PRO A 122 30.53 -21.78 -34.99
C PRO A 122 29.01 -21.68 -34.87
N ALA A 123 28.43 -22.30 -33.84
CA ALA A 123 27.02 -22.14 -33.54
C ALA A 123 26.71 -20.65 -33.30
N GLY A 124 25.76 -20.08 -34.05
CA GLY A 124 25.43 -18.65 -34.01
C GLY A 124 26.31 -17.75 -34.90
N ALA A 125 27.24 -18.27 -35.69
CA ALA A 125 28.10 -17.42 -36.53
C ALA A 125 27.33 -16.58 -37.58
N THR A 126 26.11 -17.00 -37.94
CA THR A 126 25.20 -16.29 -38.85
C THR A 126 23.96 -15.72 -38.14
N SER A 127 23.93 -15.68 -36.80
CA SER A 127 22.84 -15.01 -36.08
C SER A 127 22.96 -13.49 -36.18
N GLU A 128 21.90 -12.78 -35.79
CA GLU A 128 21.92 -11.30 -35.67
C GLU A 128 22.30 -10.55 -36.96
N GLY A 129 21.88 -11.08 -38.12
CA GLY A 129 22.10 -10.43 -39.41
C GLY A 129 23.55 -10.49 -39.91
N ARG A 130 24.40 -11.30 -39.27
CA ARG A 130 25.82 -11.47 -39.61
C ARG A 130 25.97 -12.25 -40.92
N VAL A 131 26.77 -11.70 -41.83
CA VAL A 131 27.02 -12.26 -43.17
C VAL A 131 28.51 -12.52 -43.32
N ILE A 132 28.81 -13.71 -43.83
CA ILE A 132 30.16 -14.21 -44.03
C ILE A 132 30.35 -14.45 -45.52
N LEU A 133 31.43 -13.91 -46.08
CA LEU A 133 31.74 -13.94 -47.50
C LEU A 133 33.12 -14.57 -47.68
N VAL A 134 33.23 -15.51 -48.63
CA VAL A 134 34.51 -16.11 -49.03
C VAL A 134 34.79 -15.74 -50.46
N THR A 135 36.01 -15.29 -50.74
CA THR A 135 36.45 -14.82 -52.05
C THR A 135 37.56 -15.68 -52.63
N ASP A 136 37.73 -15.62 -53.95
CA ASP A 136 38.93 -16.12 -54.63
C ASP A 136 40.08 -15.07 -54.59
N PRO A 137 41.30 -15.39 -55.06
CA PRO A 137 42.43 -14.45 -55.07
C PRO A 137 42.21 -13.18 -55.91
N SER A 138 41.22 -13.16 -56.81
CA SER A 138 40.84 -11.99 -57.58
C SER A 138 39.85 -11.07 -56.83
N GLY A 139 39.37 -11.51 -55.66
CA GLY A 139 38.38 -10.80 -54.85
C GLY A 139 36.93 -11.09 -55.23
N LEU A 140 36.69 -12.08 -56.10
CA LEU A 140 35.34 -12.51 -56.49
C LEU A 140 34.73 -13.37 -55.39
N ILE A 141 33.50 -13.07 -54.97
CA ILE A 141 32.81 -13.86 -53.94
C ILE A 141 32.37 -15.21 -54.52
N VAL A 142 32.86 -16.29 -53.91
CA VAL A 142 32.65 -17.68 -54.35
C VAL A 142 31.72 -18.48 -53.43
N ALA A 143 31.57 -18.07 -52.18
CA ALA A 143 30.66 -18.67 -51.21
C ALA A 143 30.19 -17.63 -50.18
N SER A 144 28.98 -17.84 -49.62
CA SER A 144 28.37 -16.95 -48.64
C SER A 144 27.63 -17.72 -47.54
N ALA A 145 27.66 -17.23 -46.30
CA ALA A 145 26.89 -17.79 -45.20
C ALA A 145 26.23 -16.67 -44.37
N PRO A 146 24.89 -16.65 -44.21
CA PRO A 146 23.91 -17.54 -44.84
C PRO A 146 23.91 -17.39 -46.37
N LEU A 147 23.45 -18.41 -47.10
CA LEU A 147 23.49 -18.44 -48.57
C LEU A 147 22.70 -17.25 -49.15
N GLN A 148 23.41 -16.30 -49.76
CA GLN A 148 22.85 -15.08 -50.33
C GLN A 148 23.34 -14.88 -51.77
N ALA A 149 22.50 -15.28 -52.72
CA ALA A 149 22.78 -15.22 -54.16
C ALA A 149 23.04 -13.79 -54.69
N GLU A 150 22.69 -12.76 -53.92
CA GLU A 150 22.95 -11.35 -54.27
C GLU A 150 24.44 -11.00 -54.21
N TYR A 151 25.20 -11.65 -53.33
CA TYR A 151 26.62 -11.36 -53.12
C TYR A 151 27.55 -12.24 -53.95
N GLU A 152 27.09 -13.44 -54.34
CA GLU A 152 27.90 -14.39 -55.11
C GLU A 152 28.17 -13.87 -56.53
N GLY A 153 29.44 -13.87 -56.94
CA GLY A 153 29.87 -13.34 -58.23
C GLY A 153 30.10 -11.83 -58.28
N GLN A 154 29.96 -11.11 -57.18
CA GLN A 154 30.41 -9.72 -57.06
C GLN A 154 31.87 -9.64 -56.57
N ILE A 155 32.54 -8.53 -56.86
CA ILE A 155 33.87 -8.24 -56.31
C ILE A 155 33.68 -7.64 -54.91
N ILE A 156 34.38 -8.17 -53.91
CA ILE A 156 34.24 -7.70 -52.52
C ILE A 156 34.55 -6.20 -52.34
N GLY A 157 35.42 -5.66 -53.19
CA GLY A 157 35.75 -4.23 -53.25
C GLY A 157 34.57 -3.33 -53.66
N ASP A 158 33.58 -3.85 -54.38
CA ASP A 158 32.37 -3.11 -54.75
C ASP A 158 31.38 -3.02 -53.57
N ILE A 159 31.47 -3.96 -52.61
CA ILE A 159 30.61 -4.00 -51.42
C ILE A 159 31.21 -3.17 -50.29
N PHE A 160 32.53 -3.26 -50.09
CA PHE A 160 33.24 -2.55 -49.03
C PHE A 160 33.62 -1.13 -49.47
N GLY A 161 33.55 -0.84 -50.76
CA GLY A 161 34.02 0.42 -51.35
C GLY A 161 35.49 0.33 -51.75
N PRO A 162 35.92 1.08 -52.77
CA PRO A 162 37.26 0.99 -53.33
C PRO A 162 38.33 1.35 -52.28
N ALA A 163 39.35 0.50 -52.15
CA ALA A 163 40.55 0.69 -51.32
C ALA A 163 40.33 0.74 -49.79
N GLN A 164 39.50 -0.14 -49.23
CA GLN A 164 39.44 -0.29 -47.78
C GLN A 164 40.74 -0.89 -47.19
N PRO A 165 41.22 -0.37 -46.05
CA PRO A 165 42.30 -1.00 -45.29
C PRO A 165 42.04 -2.49 -44.98
N LEU A 166 40.77 -2.90 -44.86
CA LEU A 166 40.37 -4.29 -44.61
C LEU A 166 40.90 -5.26 -45.68
N THR A 167 40.72 -4.97 -46.97
CA THR A 167 41.13 -5.90 -48.04
C THR A 167 42.64 -5.91 -48.28
N VAL A 168 43.34 -4.82 -47.95
CA VAL A 168 44.80 -4.69 -48.12
C VAL A 168 45.58 -5.26 -46.95
N PHE A 169 45.18 -4.95 -45.72
CA PHE A 169 45.91 -5.36 -44.51
C PHE A 169 45.35 -6.64 -43.87
N GLY A 170 44.19 -7.12 -44.33
CA GLY A 170 43.55 -8.32 -43.81
C GLY A 170 43.37 -8.25 -42.30
N ALA A 171 43.73 -9.33 -41.60
CA ALA A 171 43.57 -9.45 -40.15
C ALA A 171 44.25 -8.31 -39.35
N ARG A 172 45.27 -7.65 -39.93
CA ARG A 172 45.96 -6.51 -39.29
C ARG A 172 45.16 -5.21 -39.31
N ALA A 173 44.14 -5.11 -40.16
CA ALA A 173 43.26 -3.95 -40.21
C ALA A 173 42.31 -3.88 -38.99
N GLY A 174 42.06 -5.03 -38.35
CA GLY A 174 41.04 -5.16 -37.31
C GLY A 174 39.62 -5.02 -37.86
N VAL A 175 38.68 -4.71 -36.97
CA VAL A 175 37.27 -4.48 -37.33
C VAL A 175 37.05 -2.99 -37.62
N LEU A 176 36.52 -2.66 -38.79
CA LEU A 176 36.24 -1.30 -39.23
C LEU A 176 34.77 -1.15 -39.64
N THR A 177 34.24 0.07 -39.49
CA THR A 177 32.92 0.42 -39.99
C THR A 177 32.96 0.65 -41.50
N ILE A 178 32.09 -0.03 -42.23
CA ILE A 178 31.90 0.09 -43.67
C ILE A 178 30.56 0.76 -43.95
N ASN A 179 30.56 1.72 -44.88
CA ASN A 179 29.35 2.38 -45.35
C ASN A 179 28.90 1.69 -46.64
N LYS A 180 27.75 1.02 -46.60
CA LYS A 180 27.13 0.44 -47.78
C LYS A 180 26.46 1.57 -48.57
N ASP A 181 26.71 1.67 -49.89
CA ASP A 181 26.23 2.73 -50.79
C ASP A 181 24.69 2.97 -50.79
N SER A 182 23.91 2.11 -50.14
CA SER A 182 22.45 2.26 -49.97
C SER A 182 21.87 1.73 -48.63
N GLY A 183 22.71 1.46 -47.61
CA GLY A 183 22.29 0.79 -46.37
C GLY A 183 22.85 1.39 -45.08
N SER A 184 22.39 0.88 -43.93
CA SER A 184 22.96 1.21 -42.63
C SER A 184 24.43 0.79 -42.55
N PRO A 185 25.30 1.55 -41.85
CA PRO A 185 26.69 1.15 -41.62
C PRO A 185 26.77 -0.26 -41.02
N ALA A 186 27.85 -0.96 -41.32
CA ALA A 186 28.11 -2.30 -40.84
C ALA A 186 29.54 -2.38 -40.29
N LEU A 187 29.76 -3.17 -39.25
CA LEU A 187 31.11 -3.53 -38.82
C LEU A 187 31.59 -4.72 -39.67
N ALA A 188 32.81 -4.64 -40.20
CA ALA A 188 33.39 -5.71 -40.99
C ALA A 188 34.86 -5.94 -40.68
N THR A 189 35.31 -7.17 -40.91
CA THR A 189 36.73 -7.57 -40.88
C THR A 189 37.03 -8.52 -42.03
N VAL A 190 38.28 -8.56 -42.48
CA VAL A 190 38.75 -9.41 -43.57
C VAL A 190 40.01 -10.14 -43.14
N HIS A 191 40.07 -11.43 -43.39
CA HIS A 191 41.24 -12.27 -43.15
C HIS A 191 41.67 -12.90 -44.47
N HIS A 192 42.95 -12.77 -44.82
CA HIS A 192 43.49 -13.39 -46.03
C HIS A 192 43.61 -14.90 -45.86
N LEU A 193 43.30 -15.64 -46.93
CA LEU A 193 43.47 -17.07 -47.04
C LEU A 193 44.61 -17.39 -48.01
N ASN A 194 45.22 -18.56 -47.85
CA ASN A 194 46.25 -19.06 -48.76
C ASN A 194 45.64 -20.15 -49.65
N GLY A 195 46.16 -20.34 -50.87
CA GLY A 195 45.70 -21.41 -51.76
C GLY A 195 44.89 -20.90 -52.94
N ARG A 196 43.78 -21.59 -53.26
CA ARG A 196 42.81 -21.24 -54.30
C ARG A 196 41.73 -20.28 -53.78
N LEU A 197 41.68 -20.04 -52.47
CA LEU A 197 40.88 -18.99 -51.83
C LEU A 197 41.70 -17.71 -51.65
N GLY A 198 41.04 -16.56 -51.63
CA GLY A 198 41.65 -15.25 -51.45
C GLY A 198 41.46 -14.69 -50.04
N MET A 199 40.21 -14.48 -49.63
CA MET A 199 39.89 -13.83 -48.34
C MET A 199 38.57 -14.33 -47.76
N VAL A 200 38.45 -14.34 -46.44
CA VAL A 200 37.19 -14.46 -45.69
C VAL A 200 36.86 -13.10 -45.10
N ALA A 201 35.64 -12.65 -45.28
CA ALA A 201 35.12 -11.44 -44.67
C ALA A 201 33.91 -11.75 -43.81
N VAL A 202 33.84 -11.13 -42.64
CA VAL A 202 32.70 -11.21 -41.73
C VAL A 202 32.17 -9.79 -41.58
N MET A 203 30.88 -9.59 -41.82
CA MET A 203 30.22 -8.30 -41.69
C MET A 203 28.92 -8.41 -40.90
N GLN A 204 28.62 -7.41 -40.07
CA GLN A 204 27.36 -7.32 -39.32
C GLN A 204 26.81 -5.89 -39.39
N PRO A 205 25.53 -5.68 -39.79
CA PRO A 205 24.91 -4.36 -39.81
C PRO A 205 24.77 -3.75 -38.40
N GLU A 206 25.12 -2.48 -38.21
CA GLU A 206 24.99 -1.79 -36.91
C GLU A 206 23.53 -1.78 -36.41
N LYS A 207 22.56 -1.75 -37.31
CA LYS A 207 21.13 -1.81 -36.94
C LYS A 207 20.78 -3.08 -36.15
N ASP A 208 21.46 -4.20 -36.43
CA ASP A 208 21.20 -5.50 -35.85
C ASP A 208 22.03 -5.65 -34.56
N ILE A 209 23.27 -5.14 -34.56
CA ILE A 209 24.13 -5.03 -33.36
C ILE A 209 23.43 -4.24 -32.24
N PHE A 210 22.85 -3.08 -32.57
CA PHE A 210 22.18 -2.21 -31.58
C PHE A 210 20.66 -2.42 -31.53
N ALA A 211 20.12 -3.53 -32.04
CA ALA A 211 18.68 -3.78 -32.01
C ALA A 211 18.16 -3.94 -30.57
N GLU A 212 18.85 -4.75 -29.77
CA GLU A 212 18.51 -5.01 -28.37
C GLU A 212 18.74 -3.77 -27.50
N TRP A 213 19.91 -3.13 -27.61
CA TRP A 213 20.21 -1.88 -26.92
C TRP A 213 19.17 -0.78 -27.18
N ARG A 214 18.68 -0.61 -28.42
CA ARG A 214 17.60 0.35 -28.72
C ARG A 214 16.28 0.00 -28.03
N GLY A 215 15.97 -1.29 -27.89
CA GLY A 215 14.85 -1.78 -27.10
C GLY A 215 14.97 -1.38 -25.64
N ASP A 216 16.15 -1.60 -25.05
CA ASP A 216 16.46 -1.25 -23.67
C ASP A 216 16.43 0.25 -23.41
N VAL A 217 16.97 1.05 -24.34
CA VAL A 217 16.88 2.53 -24.30
C VAL A 217 15.41 2.96 -24.25
N SER A 218 14.58 2.43 -25.15
CA SER A 218 13.15 2.78 -25.22
C SER A 218 12.41 2.44 -23.92
N ALA A 219 12.65 1.23 -23.37
CA ALA A 219 12.04 0.80 -22.11
C ALA A 219 12.47 1.67 -20.92
N ASN A 220 13.78 1.93 -20.79
CA ASN A 220 14.34 2.74 -19.71
C ASN A 220 13.87 4.20 -19.77
N VAL A 221 13.85 4.81 -20.96
CA VAL A 221 13.34 6.18 -21.14
C VAL A 221 11.86 6.26 -20.79
N THR A 222 11.05 5.28 -21.22
CA THR A 222 9.61 5.23 -20.91
C THR A 222 9.38 5.12 -19.40
N LEU A 223 10.12 4.24 -18.72
CA LEU A 223 10.06 4.07 -17.26
C LEU A 223 10.47 5.35 -16.51
N PHE A 224 11.55 6.01 -16.97
CA PHE A 224 12.02 7.26 -16.38
C PHE A 224 10.99 8.38 -16.52
N VAL A 225 10.43 8.58 -17.72
CA VAL A 225 9.40 9.60 -17.97
C VAL A 225 8.14 9.32 -17.12
N GLY A 226 7.70 8.06 -17.04
CA GLY A 226 6.57 7.68 -16.20
C GLY A 226 6.79 7.97 -14.71
N THR A 227 7.93 7.54 -14.17
CA THR A 227 8.26 7.76 -12.75
C THR A 227 8.47 9.24 -12.41
N ALA A 228 9.12 10.01 -13.29
CA ALA A 228 9.30 11.45 -13.13
C ALA A 228 7.96 12.20 -13.14
N THR A 229 7.04 11.81 -14.03
CA THR A 229 5.70 12.40 -14.12
C THR A 229 4.90 12.16 -12.83
N VAL A 230 4.91 10.93 -12.30
CA VAL A 230 4.23 10.60 -11.04
C VAL A 230 4.83 11.41 -9.87
N LEU A 231 6.15 11.51 -9.80
CA LEU A 231 6.85 12.32 -8.79
C LEU A 231 6.44 13.80 -8.87
N LEU A 232 6.39 14.38 -10.07
CA LEU A 232 5.96 15.76 -10.28
C LEU A 232 4.49 15.98 -9.85
N VAL A 233 3.60 15.04 -10.17
CA VAL A 233 2.19 15.10 -9.75
C VAL A 233 2.06 15.03 -8.23
N LEU A 234 2.82 14.15 -7.56
CA LEU A 234 2.82 14.06 -6.09
C LEU A 234 3.34 15.34 -5.44
N VAL A 235 4.45 15.90 -5.94
CA VAL A 235 4.99 17.18 -5.48
C VAL A 235 3.93 18.28 -5.66
N TYR A 236 3.34 18.38 -6.85
CA TYR A 236 2.28 19.36 -7.11
C TYR A 236 1.07 19.19 -6.17
N GLY A 237 0.60 17.96 -5.98
CA GLY A 237 -0.53 17.65 -5.10
C GLY A 237 -0.25 18.04 -3.65
N PHE A 238 0.94 17.74 -3.14
CA PHE A 238 1.36 18.13 -1.80
C PHE A 238 1.39 19.66 -1.63
N PHE A 239 1.94 20.39 -2.61
CA PHE A 239 1.98 21.85 -2.57
C PHE A 239 0.59 22.48 -2.67
N SER A 240 -0.26 21.95 -3.56
CA SER A 240 -1.65 22.40 -3.70
C SER A 240 -2.46 22.16 -2.42
N GLN A 241 -2.25 21.03 -1.74
CA GLN A 241 -2.87 20.75 -0.45
C GLN A 241 -2.35 21.68 0.65
N ALA A 242 -1.04 21.93 0.66
CA ALA A 242 -0.36 22.80 1.62
C ALA A 242 -0.85 24.25 1.52
N THR A 243 -1.07 24.78 0.31
CA THR A 243 -1.63 26.13 0.10
C THR A 243 -3.12 26.19 0.43
N ARG A 244 -3.89 25.15 0.10
CA ARG A 244 -5.32 25.07 0.49
C ARG A 244 -5.52 25.09 2.00
N ALA A 245 -4.67 24.40 2.76
CA ALA A 245 -4.74 24.39 4.22
C ALA A 245 -4.51 25.80 4.81
N GLU A 246 -3.56 26.54 4.26
CA GLU A 246 -3.23 27.91 4.69
C GLU A 246 -4.38 28.89 4.39
N GLN A 247 -5.02 28.76 3.22
CA GLN A 247 -6.22 29.52 2.88
C GLN A 247 -7.39 29.22 3.84
N ALA A 248 -7.56 27.96 4.26
CA ALA A 248 -8.59 27.60 5.23
C ALA A 248 -8.33 28.26 6.59
N ASP A 249 -7.09 28.24 7.09
CA ASP A 249 -6.71 28.89 8.35
C ASP A 249 -6.95 30.41 8.30
N GLU A 250 -6.65 31.06 7.17
CA GLU A 250 -6.89 32.49 6.97
C GLU A 250 -8.40 32.81 6.95
N ILE A 251 -9.22 31.97 6.29
CA ILE A 251 -10.68 32.08 6.32
C ILE A 251 -11.24 31.89 7.74
N TYR A 252 -10.70 30.95 8.52
CA TYR A 252 -11.10 30.74 9.91
C TYR A 252 -10.78 31.96 10.78
N ALA A 253 -9.58 32.54 10.64
CA ALA A 253 -9.18 33.75 11.36
C ALA A 253 -10.08 34.95 11.00
N ALA A 254 -10.37 35.14 9.71
CA ALA A 254 -11.28 36.19 9.24
C ALA A 254 -12.72 36.00 9.75
N THR A 255 -13.20 34.75 9.81
CA THR A 255 -14.55 34.43 10.33
C THR A 255 -14.65 34.72 11.82
N ARG A 256 -13.63 34.35 12.61
CA ARG A 256 -13.58 34.65 14.05
C ARG A 256 -13.61 36.15 14.32
N GLY A 257 -12.80 36.93 13.59
CA GLY A 257 -12.82 38.40 13.71
C GLY A 257 -14.17 39.03 13.36
N ARG A 258 -14.89 38.47 12.36
CA ARG A 258 -16.25 38.91 12.02
C ARG A 258 -17.27 38.62 13.12
N ILE A 259 -17.20 37.46 13.77
CA ILE A 259 -18.08 37.09 14.89
C ILE A 259 -17.86 38.05 16.07
N ASP A 260 -16.60 38.30 16.44
CA ASP A 260 -16.28 39.22 17.54
C ASP A 260 -16.76 40.65 17.23
N THR A 261 -16.62 41.09 15.97
CA THR A 261 -17.14 42.39 15.52
C THR A 261 -18.67 42.44 15.59
N ALA A 262 -19.36 41.39 15.18
CA ALA A 262 -20.83 41.31 15.17
C ALA A 262 -21.42 41.31 16.58
N LEU A 263 -20.82 40.56 17.52
CA LEU A 263 -21.23 40.53 18.93
C LEU A 263 -21.09 41.90 19.58
N THR A 264 -19.96 42.58 19.33
CA THR A 264 -19.68 43.92 19.85
C THR A 264 -20.66 44.96 19.31
N HIS A 265 -20.97 44.95 18.01
CA HIS A 265 -21.97 45.86 17.43
C HIS A 265 -23.41 45.56 17.89
N GLY A 266 -23.73 44.29 18.16
CA GLY A 266 -25.06 43.86 18.62
C GLY A 266 -25.34 44.14 20.10
N ARG A 267 -24.39 44.71 20.86
CA ARG A 267 -24.44 44.83 22.33
C ARG A 267 -24.80 43.48 22.99
N CYS A 268 -24.19 42.41 22.47
CA CYS A 268 -24.39 41.06 22.95
C CYS A 268 -23.05 40.51 23.46
N GLY A 269 -23.03 39.99 24.67
CA GLY A 269 -21.91 39.20 25.18
C GLY A 269 -22.29 37.73 25.30
N LEU A 270 -21.32 36.83 25.20
CA LEU A 270 -21.51 35.40 25.38
C LEU A 270 -20.98 34.98 26.75
N PHE A 271 -21.69 34.07 27.40
CA PHE A 271 -21.24 33.46 28.64
C PHE A 271 -21.38 31.93 28.55
N ASP A 272 -20.47 31.24 29.24
CA ASP A 272 -20.52 29.79 29.43
C ASP A 272 -20.31 29.52 30.93
N TRP A 273 -21.32 28.95 31.57
CA TRP A 273 -21.32 28.69 33.00
C TRP A 273 -21.33 27.20 33.29
N ASP A 274 -20.22 26.69 33.85
CA ASP A 274 -20.10 25.37 34.47
C ASP A 274 -20.91 25.38 35.79
N LEU A 275 -22.13 24.83 35.74
CA LEU A 275 -23.08 24.80 36.85
C LEU A 275 -22.60 23.89 37.99
N ALA A 276 -21.81 22.87 37.69
CA ALA A 276 -21.30 21.93 38.68
C ALA A 276 -20.19 22.55 39.55
N ARG A 277 -19.38 23.45 38.99
CA ARG A 277 -18.24 24.07 39.69
C ARG A 277 -18.39 25.56 40.00
N GLY A 278 -19.49 26.19 39.61
CA GLY A 278 -19.71 27.62 39.85
C GLY A 278 -18.72 28.51 39.11
N ARG A 279 -18.33 28.10 37.90
CA ARG A 279 -17.27 28.72 37.11
C ARG A 279 -17.83 29.29 35.83
N VAL A 280 -17.59 30.58 35.59
CA VAL A 280 -18.19 31.30 34.47
C VAL A 280 -17.11 31.87 33.57
N PHE A 281 -17.26 31.60 32.28
CA PHE A 281 -16.49 32.22 31.22
C PHE A 281 -17.30 33.33 30.57
N TRP A 282 -16.66 34.46 30.31
CA TRP A 282 -17.21 35.61 29.62
C TRP A 282 -16.44 35.87 28.32
N SER A 283 -17.14 36.14 27.23
CA SER A 283 -16.51 36.64 26.02
C SER A 283 -16.01 38.07 26.20
N ALA A 284 -15.04 38.49 25.37
CA ALA A 284 -14.52 39.86 25.37
C ALA A 284 -15.65 40.91 25.23
N SER A 285 -16.62 40.67 24.34
CA SER A 285 -17.78 41.56 24.14
C SER A 285 -18.68 41.71 25.38
N LEU A 286 -18.70 40.73 26.30
CA LEU A 286 -19.46 40.84 27.55
C LEU A 286 -18.75 41.74 28.58
N TYR A 287 -17.41 41.70 28.62
CA TYR A 287 -16.62 42.64 29.40
C TYR A 287 -16.80 44.07 28.89
N ASP A 288 -16.75 44.25 27.56
CA ASP A 288 -16.99 45.55 26.90
C ASP A 288 -18.39 46.10 27.21
N LEU A 289 -19.41 45.24 27.22
CA LEU A 289 -20.79 45.62 27.55
C LEU A 289 -20.91 46.22 28.97
N LEU A 290 -20.08 45.76 29.90
CA LEU A 290 -20.02 46.26 31.28
C LEU A 290 -18.92 47.32 31.49
N GLY A 291 -18.20 47.71 30.43
CA GLY A 291 -17.12 48.71 30.46
C GLY A 291 -15.89 48.26 31.23
N ARG A 292 -15.62 46.95 31.30
CA ARG A 292 -14.54 46.35 32.10
C ARG A 292 -13.43 45.79 31.21
N GLU A 293 -12.21 45.70 31.75
CA GLU A 293 -11.09 45.08 31.03
C GLU A 293 -11.27 43.55 30.94
N PRO A 294 -11.07 42.95 29.75
CA PRO A 294 -11.23 41.51 29.56
C PRO A 294 -10.15 40.73 30.30
N LYS A 295 -10.58 39.70 31.05
CA LYS A 295 -9.70 38.73 31.70
C LYS A 295 -9.87 37.36 31.02
N ASP A 296 -8.76 36.70 30.69
CA ASP A 296 -8.72 35.32 30.16
C ASP A 296 -8.87 34.24 31.27
N ASP A 297 -9.37 34.63 32.44
CA ASP A 297 -9.55 33.74 33.59
C ASP A 297 -11.01 33.36 33.76
N ILE A 298 -11.23 32.21 34.41
CA ILE A 298 -12.58 31.73 34.72
C ILE A 298 -13.06 32.45 35.97
N LEU A 299 -14.13 33.23 35.83
CA LEU A 299 -14.70 34.00 36.93
C LEU A 299 -15.36 33.05 37.93
N GLY A 300 -15.11 33.32 39.21
CA GLY A 300 -15.83 32.67 40.29
C GLY A 300 -17.23 33.26 40.40
N PHE A 301 -18.21 32.40 40.66
CA PHE A 301 -19.59 32.76 40.92
C PHE A 301 -19.78 33.97 41.87
N ALA A 302 -18.97 34.07 42.94
CA ALA A 302 -19.06 35.17 43.91
C ALA A 302 -18.72 36.54 43.30
N GLU A 303 -17.74 36.60 42.38
CA GLU A 303 -17.33 37.85 41.71
C GLU A 303 -18.44 38.38 40.80
N ILE A 304 -19.21 37.49 40.18
CA ILE A 304 -20.36 37.88 39.34
C ILE A 304 -21.55 38.31 40.20
N SER A 305 -21.77 37.64 41.34
CA SER A 305 -22.84 37.99 42.27
C SER A 305 -22.70 39.40 42.84
N GLU A 306 -21.48 39.92 43.02
CA GLU A 306 -21.22 41.31 43.44
C GLU A 306 -21.57 42.35 42.37
N LEU A 307 -21.59 41.93 41.09
CA LEU A 307 -21.91 42.79 39.95
C LEU A 307 -23.40 42.79 39.63
N THR A 308 -24.14 41.77 40.03
CA THR A 308 -25.60 41.68 39.87
C THR A 308 -26.33 42.40 41.00
N HIS A 309 -27.45 43.03 40.71
CA HIS A 309 -28.28 43.69 41.72
C HIS A 309 -28.90 42.64 42.67
N PRO A 310 -28.73 42.75 44.01
CA PRO A 310 -29.18 41.74 44.98
C PRO A 310 -30.69 41.44 44.94
N ASP A 311 -31.51 42.44 44.61
CA ASP A 311 -32.98 42.30 44.58
C ASP A 311 -33.53 41.66 43.29
N ASP A 312 -32.70 41.47 42.25
CA ASP A 312 -33.17 40.99 40.93
C ASP A 312 -32.92 39.50 40.73
N ILE A 313 -31.75 39.00 41.13
CA ILE A 313 -31.36 37.62 40.86
C ILE A 313 -30.39 37.08 41.91
N ASP A 314 -30.73 35.92 42.46
CA ASP A 314 -29.80 35.07 43.21
C ASP A 314 -29.31 33.96 42.28
N LEU A 315 -28.07 34.09 41.83
CA LEU A 315 -27.47 33.14 40.91
C LEU A 315 -27.33 31.74 41.55
N TYR A 316 -27.22 31.63 42.88
CA TYR A 316 -27.00 30.35 43.56
C TYR A 316 -28.27 29.51 43.51
N ALA A 317 -29.38 30.14 43.87
CA ALA A 317 -30.71 29.54 43.76
C ALA A 317 -31.06 29.18 42.30
N LEU A 318 -30.62 29.99 41.32
CA LEU A 318 -30.82 29.68 39.90
C LEU A 318 -30.05 28.43 39.47
N ALA A 319 -28.78 28.30 39.86
CA ALA A 319 -27.98 27.12 39.54
C ALA A 319 -28.56 25.85 40.19
N GLU A 320 -28.95 25.92 41.46
CA GLU A 320 -29.57 24.81 42.19
C GLU A 320 -30.90 24.39 41.55
N SER A 321 -31.70 25.36 41.10
CA SER A 321 -32.91 25.08 40.33
C SER A 321 -32.58 24.37 39.02
N LEU A 322 -31.65 24.87 38.20
CA LEU A 322 -31.35 24.27 36.89
C LEU A 322 -30.79 22.85 36.98
N LEU A 323 -30.08 22.55 38.07
CA LEU A 323 -29.54 21.22 38.33
C LEU A 323 -30.60 20.23 38.87
N SER A 324 -31.67 20.72 39.52
CA SER A 324 -32.67 19.89 40.20
C SER A 324 -34.02 19.79 39.48
N SER A 325 -34.44 20.83 38.77
CA SER A 325 -35.75 20.91 38.09
C SER A 325 -35.73 20.32 36.67
N GLY A 326 -34.55 20.13 36.07
CA GLY A 326 -34.41 19.61 34.71
C GLY A 326 -34.71 20.62 33.60
N ASP A 327 -34.85 21.92 33.93
CA ASP A 327 -35.03 22.98 32.95
C ASP A 327 -33.76 23.19 32.13
N THR A 328 -33.89 23.06 30.81
CA THR A 328 -32.77 23.20 29.89
C THR A 328 -32.60 24.63 29.37
N THR A 329 -33.47 25.57 29.73
CA THR A 329 -33.39 26.95 29.21
C THR A 329 -33.51 27.98 30.31
N VAL A 330 -32.78 29.07 30.16
CA VAL A 330 -32.78 30.21 31.07
C VAL A 330 -33.09 31.45 30.27
N ASP A 331 -34.13 32.17 30.67
CA ASP A 331 -34.42 33.52 30.22
C ASP A 331 -34.69 34.39 31.46
N ARG A 332 -33.72 35.21 31.82
CA ARG A 332 -33.77 36.05 33.01
C ARG A 332 -33.29 37.45 32.69
N MET A 333 -33.95 38.42 33.30
CA MET A 333 -33.63 39.82 33.16
C MET A 333 -33.24 40.35 34.54
N PHE A 334 -32.09 41.01 34.62
CA PHE A 334 -31.53 41.49 35.87
C PHE A 334 -30.60 42.66 35.61
N ARG A 335 -30.36 43.47 36.63
CA ARG A 335 -29.44 44.61 36.54
C ARG A 335 -28.03 44.17 36.88
N MET A 336 -27.08 44.58 36.04
CA MET A 336 -25.65 44.48 36.34
C MET A 336 -25.00 45.85 36.43
N ARG A 337 -23.97 45.94 37.28
CA ARG A 337 -23.23 47.17 37.55
C ARG A 337 -22.12 47.39 36.53
N HIS A 338 -22.30 48.41 35.72
CA HIS A 338 -21.31 48.88 34.75
C HIS A 338 -20.11 49.54 35.47
N ALA A 339 -18.94 49.59 34.84
CA ALA A 339 -17.71 50.12 35.44
C ALA A 339 -17.80 51.60 35.86
N ASN A 340 -18.63 52.40 35.19
CA ASN A 340 -18.94 53.79 35.55
C ASN A 340 -19.92 53.94 36.74
N GLY A 341 -20.44 52.83 37.27
CA GLY A 341 -21.38 52.80 38.40
C GLY A 341 -22.86 52.80 38.05
N SER A 342 -23.28 52.89 36.78
CA SER A 342 -24.70 52.80 36.39
C SER A 342 -25.21 51.36 36.34
N TRP A 343 -26.53 51.19 36.45
CA TRP A 343 -27.20 49.90 36.26
C TRP A 343 -27.59 49.71 34.80
N VAL A 344 -27.25 48.55 34.24
CA VAL A 344 -27.63 48.14 32.89
C VAL A 344 -28.59 46.97 33.02
N TRP A 345 -29.75 47.05 32.38
CA TRP A 345 -30.67 45.92 32.32
C TRP A 345 -30.17 44.92 31.30
N LEU A 346 -29.86 43.71 31.76
CA LEU A 346 -29.42 42.64 30.90
C LEU A 346 -30.44 41.53 30.89
N ARG A 347 -30.71 41.02 29.68
CA ARG A 347 -31.45 39.79 29.48
C ARG A 347 -30.47 38.69 29.12
N ALA A 348 -30.26 37.77 30.05
CA ALA A 348 -29.50 36.56 29.80
C ALA A 348 -30.44 35.48 29.26
N ARG A 349 -30.14 35.01 28.05
CA ARG A 349 -30.79 33.85 27.43
C ARG A 349 -29.75 32.77 27.19
N GLY A 350 -29.98 31.58 27.74
CA GLY A 350 -29.06 30.47 27.57
C GLY A 350 -29.78 29.13 27.59
N GLU A 351 -29.10 28.12 27.05
CA GLU A 351 -29.53 26.73 27.10
C GLU A 351 -28.47 25.93 27.87
N VAL A 352 -28.94 25.03 28.73
CA VAL A 352 -28.11 24.08 29.45
C VAL A 352 -27.80 22.95 28.49
N GLN A 353 -26.54 22.86 28.08
CA GLN A 353 -26.02 21.79 27.24
C GLN A 353 -25.19 20.81 28.06
N ILE A 354 -25.35 19.53 27.74
CA ILE A 354 -24.56 18.44 28.32
C ILE A 354 -23.72 17.85 27.19
N GLU A 355 -22.43 18.18 27.19
CA GLU A 355 -21.52 17.77 26.13
C GLU A 355 -21.25 16.24 26.21
N PRO A 356 -21.41 15.47 25.12
CA PRO A 356 -21.20 14.02 25.13
C PRO A 356 -19.75 13.67 25.48
N GLY A 357 -19.54 13.17 26.71
CA GLY A 357 -18.24 12.73 27.22
C GLY A 357 -17.60 13.62 28.29
N ARG A 358 -18.18 14.80 28.61
CA ARG A 358 -17.76 15.64 29.75
C ARG A 358 -18.73 15.65 30.93
N GLY A 359 -19.98 15.22 30.74
CA GLY A 359 -20.90 14.85 31.83
C GLY A 359 -21.34 15.98 32.78
N GLU A 360 -20.81 17.18 32.62
CA GLU A 360 -21.13 18.35 33.44
C GLU A 360 -22.06 19.28 32.65
N PRO A 361 -23.17 19.74 33.26
CA PRO A 361 -24.09 20.65 32.61
C PRO A 361 -23.50 22.06 32.54
N HIS A 362 -23.44 22.61 31.33
CA HIS A 362 -22.98 23.97 31.05
C HIS A 362 -24.16 24.83 30.59
N LEU A 363 -24.38 25.97 31.22
CA LEU A 363 -25.33 26.97 30.73
C LEU A 363 -24.59 27.91 29.76
N ILE A 364 -24.85 27.73 28.47
CA ILE A 364 -24.27 28.56 27.41
C ILE A 364 -25.32 29.53 26.92
N GLY A 365 -24.99 30.81 26.90
CA GLY A 365 -25.97 31.82 26.55
C GLY A 365 -25.38 33.14 26.09
N ILE A 366 -26.29 34.03 25.72
CA ILE A 366 -26.02 35.41 25.39
C ILE A 366 -26.64 36.32 26.44
N CYS A 367 -25.94 37.40 26.78
CA CYS A 367 -26.50 38.53 27.51
C CYS A 367 -26.67 39.69 26.54
N ILE A 368 -27.87 40.24 26.51
CA ILE A 368 -28.25 41.36 25.65
C ILE A 368 -28.59 42.54 26.56
N ASP A 369 -28.05 43.72 26.27
CA ASP A 369 -28.49 44.97 26.90
C ASP A 369 -29.92 45.31 26.47
N VAL A 370 -30.86 45.23 27.41
CA VAL A 370 -32.30 45.48 27.21
C VAL A 370 -32.78 46.73 27.95
N THR A 371 -31.86 47.63 28.32
CA THR A 371 -32.18 48.88 29.04
C THR A 371 -33.25 49.70 28.32
N GLU A 372 -33.13 49.87 26.99
CA GLU A 372 -34.13 50.53 26.13
C GLU A 372 -35.45 49.73 26.03
N GLN A 373 -35.38 48.40 26.05
CA GLN A 373 -36.54 47.52 25.91
C GLN A 373 -37.41 47.46 27.18
N HIS A 374 -36.79 47.65 28.35
CA HIS A 374 -37.47 47.73 29.64
C HIS A 374 -38.20 49.08 29.80
N GLU A 375 -37.62 50.18 29.30
CA GLU A 375 -38.31 51.48 29.24
C GLU A 375 -39.56 51.43 28.33
N LEU A 376 -39.59 50.55 27.33
CA LEU A 376 -40.79 50.28 26.52
C LEU A 376 -41.88 49.48 27.27
N ALA A 377 -41.57 48.71 28.32
CA ALA A 377 -42.56 47.96 29.09
C ALA A 377 -43.43 48.87 29.98
N GLU A 378 -42.94 50.06 30.34
CA GLU A 378 -43.75 51.15 30.90
C GLU A 378 -44.83 51.64 29.88
N GLN A 379 -44.67 51.37 28.57
CA GLN A 379 -45.76 51.50 27.60
C GLN A 379 -46.88 50.45 27.79
N SER A 380 -46.79 49.48 28.71
CA SER A 380 -47.91 48.59 29.05
C SER A 380 -49.11 49.35 29.64
N ARG A 381 -48.96 50.63 30.00
CA ARG A 381 -50.10 51.51 30.28
C ARG A 381 -50.90 51.87 29.02
N THR A 382 -50.30 51.68 27.84
CA THR A 382 -50.93 51.64 26.50
C THR A 382 -51.65 50.30 26.25
N ALA A 383 -51.45 49.28 27.10
CA ALA A 383 -52.02 47.94 26.90
C ALA A 383 -53.55 47.92 26.98
N ASP A 384 -54.17 48.85 27.71
CA ASP A 384 -55.62 48.92 27.86
C ASP A 384 -56.31 49.42 26.57
N LEU A 385 -55.64 50.31 25.83
CA LEU A 385 -56.00 50.67 24.45
C LEU A 385 -55.65 49.55 23.47
N ARG A 386 -54.50 48.88 23.65
CA ARG A 386 -54.14 47.69 22.87
C ARG A 386 -55.08 46.52 23.11
N LEU A 387 -55.83 46.41 24.21
CA LEU A 387 -56.69 45.24 24.47
C LEU A 387 -57.96 45.27 23.60
N ARG A 388 -58.51 46.47 23.37
CA ARG A 388 -59.58 46.70 22.39
C ARG A 388 -59.09 46.56 20.95
N ASP A 389 -57.94 47.17 20.62
CA ASP A 389 -57.30 46.96 19.31
C ASP A 389 -56.94 45.48 19.11
N ALA A 390 -56.48 44.77 20.14
CA ALA A 390 -56.12 43.36 20.06
C ALA A 390 -57.33 42.48 19.78
N ILE A 391 -58.46 42.67 20.47
CA ILE A 391 -59.69 41.91 20.16
C ILE A 391 -60.11 42.14 18.70
N GLU A 392 -60.01 43.37 18.21
CA GLU A 392 -60.36 43.72 16.83
C GLU A 392 -59.37 43.17 15.78
N THR A 393 -58.08 43.13 16.11
CA THR A 393 -57.01 42.72 15.19
C THR A 393 -56.67 41.23 15.27
N ILE A 394 -57.11 40.51 16.32
CA ILE A 394 -56.92 39.06 16.44
C ILE A 394 -57.55 38.39 15.23
N SER A 395 -56.77 37.57 14.53
CA SER A 395 -57.16 36.90 13.27
C SER A 395 -58.30 35.88 13.45
N GLU A 396 -58.61 35.51 14.69
CA GLU A 396 -59.68 34.59 15.04
C GLU A 396 -61.03 35.30 15.15
N ALA A 397 -62.11 34.59 14.84
CA ALA A 397 -63.45 35.12 15.01
C ALA A 397 -63.80 35.17 16.50
N PHE A 398 -63.98 36.36 17.08
CA PHE A 398 -64.25 36.54 18.49
C PHE A 398 -65.61 37.20 18.72
N VAL A 399 -66.43 36.62 19.59
CA VAL A 399 -67.65 37.23 20.10
C VAL A 399 -67.85 36.94 21.57
N LEU A 400 -68.32 37.95 22.31
CA LEU A 400 -68.71 37.86 23.70
C LEU A 400 -70.17 38.30 23.86
N TRP A 401 -70.94 37.48 24.56
CA TRP A 401 -72.33 37.72 24.92
C TRP A 401 -72.46 37.86 26.43
N ASN A 402 -73.39 38.70 26.90
CA ASN A 402 -73.72 38.85 28.32
C ASN A 402 -74.70 37.75 28.78
N ALA A 403 -75.06 37.74 30.06
CA ALA A 403 -75.97 36.76 30.66
C ALA A 403 -77.37 36.76 30.03
N ASP A 404 -77.80 37.90 29.47
CA ASP A 404 -79.09 38.09 28.81
C ASP A 404 -79.05 37.74 27.30
N ASN A 405 -77.96 37.12 26.84
CA ASN A 405 -77.67 36.79 25.44
C ASN A 405 -77.68 38.01 24.50
N GLU A 406 -77.18 39.14 24.98
CA GLU A 406 -76.93 40.34 24.19
C GLU A 406 -75.44 40.50 23.90
N LEU A 407 -75.14 41.09 22.74
CA LEU A 407 -73.77 41.28 22.26
C LEU A 407 -73.01 42.25 23.17
N VAL A 408 -71.87 41.85 23.73
CA VAL A 408 -70.98 42.72 24.52
C VAL A 408 -69.89 43.31 23.63
N ILE A 409 -69.21 42.45 22.89
CA ILE A 409 -68.17 42.82 21.94
C ILE A 409 -68.05 41.72 20.89
N CYS A 410 -67.76 42.09 19.65
CA CYS A 410 -67.25 41.18 18.64
C CYS A 410 -66.33 41.92 17.69
N ASN A 411 -65.45 41.17 17.06
CA ASN A 411 -64.48 41.71 16.12
C ASN A 411 -64.95 41.59 14.66
N SER A 412 -64.28 42.32 13.77
CA SER A 412 -64.50 42.27 12.32
C SER A 412 -64.30 40.88 11.72
N ASN A 413 -63.44 40.03 12.27
CA ASN A 413 -63.27 38.66 11.79
C ASN A 413 -64.51 37.79 12.03
N TYR A 414 -65.17 37.95 13.17
CA TYR A 414 -66.46 37.30 13.43
C TYR A 414 -67.56 37.81 12.50
N GLN A 415 -67.58 39.12 12.23
CA GLN A 415 -68.52 39.74 11.29
C GLN A 415 -68.32 39.24 9.85
N SER A 416 -67.06 39.16 9.40
CA SER A 416 -66.69 38.71 8.07
C SER A 416 -66.96 37.22 7.88
N LEU A 417 -66.71 36.41 8.91
CA LEU A 417 -66.98 34.97 8.89
C LEU A 417 -68.47 34.67 8.68
N HIS A 418 -69.35 35.37 9.40
CA HIS A 418 -70.80 35.19 9.32
C HIS A 418 -71.49 36.12 8.29
N ASN A 419 -70.71 36.97 7.62
CA ASN A 419 -71.14 37.97 6.63
C ASN A 419 -72.27 38.88 7.17
N LEU A 420 -72.05 39.43 8.36
CA LEU A 420 -73.02 40.22 9.11
C LEU A 420 -72.99 41.71 8.70
N PRO A 421 -74.15 42.37 8.52
CA PRO A 421 -74.19 43.82 8.28
C PRO A 421 -73.91 44.61 9.57
N GLU A 422 -73.16 45.70 9.46
CA GLU A 422 -72.69 46.54 10.58
C GLU A 422 -73.81 47.07 11.50
N THR A 423 -75.04 47.18 10.97
CA THR A 423 -76.23 47.59 11.73
C THR A 423 -76.74 46.53 12.72
N ALA A 424 -76.34 45.26 12.54
CA ALA A 424 -76.71 44.15 13.41
C ALA A 424 -75.72 43.92 14.57
N VAL A 425 -74.59 44.65 14.61
CA VAL A 425 -73.43 44.31 15.43
C VAL A 425 -73.17 45.33 16.56
N ARG A 426 -74.23 45.99 17.01
CA ARG A 426 -74.12 46.97 18.10
C ARG A 426 -74.14 46.27 19.47
N PRO A 427 -73.29 46.70 20.43
CA PRO A 427 -73.38 46.22 21.80
C PRO A 427 -74.80 46.40 22.36
N GLY A 428 -75.34 45.37 23.01
CA GLY A 428 -76.73 45.27 23.47
C GLY A 428 -77.71 44.65 22.47
N THR A 429 -77.26 44.19 21.29
CA THR A 429 -78.15 43.51 20.33
C THR A 429 -78.41 42.06 20.77
N PRO A 430 -79.67 41.59 20.81
CA PRO A 430 -79.98 40.21 21.19
C PRO A 430 -79.44 39.18 20.18
N TYR A 431 -78.92 38.07 20.68
CA TYR A 431 -78.33 36.94 19.92
C TYR A 431 -79.21 36.48 18.74
N ALA A 432 -80.52 36.31 18.97
CA ALA A 432 -81.46 35.85 17.95
C ALA A 432 -81.51 36.78 16.72
N LYS A 433 -81.31 38.09 16.92
CA LYS A 433 -81.34 39.09 15.85
C LYS A 433 -80.03 39.12 15.07
N VAL A 434 -78.90 38.88 15.72
CA VAL A 434 -77.57 38.78 15.07
C VAL A 434 -77.49 37.50 14.23
N MET A 435 -77.95 36.37 14.77
CA MET A 435 -77.95 35.09 14.05
C MET A 435 -78.91 35.05 12.85
N ALA A 436 -80.08 35.70 12.95
CA ALA A 436 -81.01 35.81 11.84
C ALA A 436 -80.48 36.68 10.67
N ALA A 437 -79.48 37.54 10.93
CA ALA A 437 -78.87 38.41 9.93
C ALA A 437 -77.63 37.77 9.26
N ALA A 438 -77.10 36.66 9.79
CA ALA A 438 -75.95 35.96 9.23
C ALA A 438 -76.33 35.28 7.90
N ARG A 439 -75.57 35.53 6.82
CA ARG A 439 -75.87 35.00 5.47
C ARG A 439 -75.02 33.80 5.06
N ASN A 440 -73.90 33.54 5.74
CA ASN A 440 -73.04 32.39 5.46
C ASN A 440 -73.10 31.34 6.59
N SER A 441 -73.49 30.12 6.20
CA SER A 441 -72.67 28.90 6.29
C SER A 441 -73.51 27.70 6.75
N HIS A 442 -73.72 26.73 5.85
CA HIS A 442 -73.99 25.36 6.28
C HIS A 442 -72.68 24.83 6.86
N ILE A 443 -72.48 25.00 8.16
CA ILE A 443 -71.34 24.40 8.85
C ILE A 443 -71.60 22.90 8.86
N THR A 444 -70.88 22.13 8.04
CA THR A 444 -70.84 20.67 8.18
C THR A 444 -70.05 20.39 9.45
N THR A 445 -70.75 20.35 10.58
CA THR A 445 -70.19 19.94 11.86
C THR A 445 -69.78 18.48 11.74
N ILE A 446 -68.49 18.21 11.82
CA ILE A 446 -67.98 16.85 12.02
C ILE A 446 -67.86 16.73 13.54
N PRO A 447 -68.87 16.20 14.27
CA PRO A 447 -68.73 16.06 15.70
C PRO A 447 -67.53 15.16 15.97
N ALA A 448 -66.57 15.66 16.76
CA ALA A 448 -65.53 14.86 17.37
C ALA A 448 -66.21 13.92 18.39
N ARG A 449 -66.85 12.86 17.89
CA ARG A 449 -67.63 11.84 18.63
C ARG A 449 -68.64 12.39 19.65
N GLY A 450 -69.90 12.52 19.25
CA GLY A 450 -71.03 12.74 20.17
C GLY A 450 -72.20 13.50 19.54
N PRO A 451 -73.38 13.55 20.20
CA PRO A 451 -74.53 14.32 19.72
C PRO A 451 -74.22 15.82 19.63
N ALA A 452 -74.90 16.53 18.73
CA ALA A 452 -74.64 17.94 18.41
C ALA A 452 -74.64 18.84 19.67
N PRO A 453 -73.63 19.72 19.85
CA PRO A 453 -73.53 20.58 21.02
C PRO A 453 -74.67 21.61 21.06
N VAL A 454 -75.24 21.80 22.25
CA VAL A 454 -76.25 22.85 22.53
C VAL A 454 -75.51 24.18 22.73
N ALA A 455 -76.03 25.26 22.14
CA ALA A 455 -75.45 26.60 22.24
C ALA A 455 -75.21 27.01 23.71
N GLY A 456 -73.98 27.40 24.04
CA GLY A 456 -73.59 27.78 25.39
C GLY A 456 -73.21 26.62 26.32
N SER A 457 -72.92 25.44 25.78
CA SER A 457 -72.21 24.36 26.47
C SER A 457 -70.70 24.58 26.37
N ASN A 458 -69.93 24.23 27.41
CA ASN A 458 -68.46 24.31 27.37
C ASN A 458 -67.90 23.20 26.46
N ALA A 459 -67.99 23.38 25.15
CA ALA A 459 -67.56 22.40 24.16
C ALA A 459 -66.64 23.05 23.12
N SER A 460 -65.59 22.31 22.75
CA SER A 460 -64.76 22.62 21.58
C SER A 460 -64.94 21.54 20.54
N TYR A 461 -65.12 21.94 19.29
CA TYR A 461 -65.26 21.03 18.17
C TYR A 461 -64.58 21.60 16.92
N GLU A 462 -64.19 20.71 16.02
CA GLU A 462 -63.61 21.09 14.74
C GLU A 462 -64.72 21.08 13.68
N ALA A 463 -64.72 22.08 12.81
CA ALA A 463 -65.63 22.18 11.69
C ALA A 463 -64.84 22.52 10.43
N GLN A 464 -65.15 21.83 9.33
CA GLN A 464 -64.60 22.18 8.03
C GLN A 464 -65.64 23.00 7.27
N LEU A 465 -65.24 24.18 6.81
CA LEU A 465 -66.03 25.04 5.94
C LEU A 465 -66.04 24.47 4.51
N ASP A 466 -67.08 24.79 3.74
CA ASP A 466 -67.21 24.36 2.33
C ASP A 466 -66.10 24.88 1.41
N ASP A 467 -65.39 25.94 1.84
CA ASP A 467 -64.22 26.49 1.16
C ASP A 467 -62.90 25.74 1.47
N GLY A 468 -62.96 24.68 2.29
CA GLY A 468 -61.84 23.83 2.65
C GLY A 468 -61.04 24.30 3.87
N ARG A 469 -61.38 25.44 4.49
CA ARG A 469 -60.75 25.90 5.73
C ARG A 469 -61.23 25.10 6.95
N TRP A 470 -60.31 24.86 7.88
CA TRP A 470 -60.60 24.17 9.14
C TRP A 470 -60.70 25.18 10.27
N LEU A 471 -61.86 25.21 10.95
CA LEU A 471 -62.08 26.02 12.14
C LEU A 471 -62.19 25.14 13.37
N GLN A 472 -61.48 25.51 14.42
CA GLN A 472 -61.73 25.03 15.77
C GLN A 472 -62.60 26.06 16.49
N ILE A 473 -63.82 25.68 16.83
CA ILE A 473 -64.75 26.55 17.55
C ILE A 473 -64.73 26.12 19.02
N SER A 474 -64.53 27.09 19.90
CA SER A 474 -64.56 26.88 21.35
C SER A 474 -65.54 27.84 22.00
N GLU A 475 -66.59 27.30 22.60
CA GLU A 475 -67.55 28.07 23.39
C GLU A 475 -67.27 27.88 24.88
N ARG A 476 -67.23 29.00 25.63
CA ARG A 476 -67.07 28.97 27.08
C ARG A 476 -68.00 29.94 27.77
N ARG A 477 -68.60 29.50 28.88
CA ARG A 477 -69.31 30.39 29.78
C ARG A 477 -68.33 31.29 30.54
N THR A 478 -68.63 32.58 30.61
CA THR A 478 -67.90 33.57 31.40
C THR A 478 -68.41 33.58 32.84
N LYS A 479 -67.60 34.12 33.77
CA LYS A 479 -67.94 34.19 35.20
C LYS A 479 -69.19 35.05 35.47
N ASP A 480 -69.50 35.97 34.57
CA ASP A 480 -70.64 36.90 34.67
C ASP A 480 -71.92 36.34 34.01
N GLY A 481 -71.98 35.03 33.72
CA GLY A 481 -73.17 34.36 33.18
C GLY A 481 -73.33 34.41 31.66
N GLY A 482 -72.60 35.31 30.99
CA GLY A 482 -72.48 35.36 29.53
C GLY A 482 -71.64 34.22 28.95
N PHE A 483 -71.45 34.20 27.63
CA PHE A 483 -70.58 33.23 26.98
C PHE A 483 -69.71 33.88 25.90
N VAL A 484 -68.49 33.37 25.77
CA VAL A 484 -67.53 33.76 24.73
C VAL A 484 -67.42 32.63 23.73
N SER A 485 -67.45 32.97 22.44
CA SER A 485 -67.18 32.05 21.35
C SER A 485 -65.97 32.54 20.59
N VAL A 486 -65.00 31.65 20.42
CA VAL A 486 -63.77 31.89 19.67
C VAL A 486 -63.67 30.85 18.57
N GLY A 487 -63.59 31.30 17.32
CA GLY A 487 -63.37 30.47 16.14
C GLY A 487 -61.96 30.67 15.59
N THR A 488 -61.09 29.71 15.84
CA THR A 488 -59.69 29.72 15.41
C THR A 488 -59.53 28.99 14.08
N ASP A 489 -58.89 29.60 13.09
CA ASP A 489 -58.51 28.90 11.85
C ASP A 489 -57.29 28.01 12.09
N ILE A 490 -57.52 26.70 12.14
CA ILE A 490 -56.48 25.68 12.39
C ILE A 490 -55.94 25.07 11.08
N THR A 491 -56.24 25.66 9.92
CA THR A 491 -55.77 25.15 8.62
C THR A 491 -54.25 25.07 8.55
N ALA A 492 -53.55 26.09 9.08
CA ALA A 492 -52.08 26.09 9.13
C ALA A 492 -51.53 24.99 10.04
N LEU A 493 -52.20 24.73 11.17
CA LEU A 493 -51.82 23.70 12.14
C LEU A 493 -52.00 22.30 11.54
N LYS A 494 -53.14 22.01 10.89
CA LYS A 494 -53.36 20.73 10.19
C LYS A 494 -52.35 20.51 9.06
N ARG A 495 -51.99 21.56 8.31
CA ARG A 495 -50.91 21.49 7.29
C ARG A 495 -49.51 21.30 7.89
N GLN A 496 -49.27 21.73 9.12
CA GLN A 496 -48.00 21.53 9.82
C GLN A 496 -47.91 20.12 10.40
N GLU A 497 -49.00 19.59 10.93
CA GLU A 497 -49.13 18.19 11.38
C GLU A 497 -48.85 17.22 10.22
N GLU A 498 -49.44 17.46 9.05
CA GLU A 498 -49.17 16.67 7.85
C GLU A 498 -47.69 16.74 7.41
N ARG A 499 -47.10 17.95 7.41
CA ARG A 499 -45.66 18.14 7.13
C ARG A 499 -44.75 17.43 8.14
N LEU A 500 -45.12 17.43 9.42
CA LEU A 500 -44.38 16.73 10.47
C LEU A 500 -44.41 15.22 10.24
N MET A 501 -45.58 14.64 9.97
CA MET A 501 -45.72 13.22 9.63
C MET A 501 -44.90 12.86 8.39
N GLU A 502 -44.87 13.72 7.37
CA GLU A 502 -44.04 13.51 6.19
C GLU A 502 -42.54 13.55 6.53
N SER A 503 -42.10 14.50 7.37
CA SER A 503 -40.72 14.61 7.80
C SER A 503 -40.26 13.43 8.66
N GLU A 504 -41.12 12.92 9.54
CA GLU A 504 -40.88 11.74 10.37
C GLU A 504 -40.70 10.49 9.51
N ARG A 505 -41.58 10.31 8.51
CA ARG A 505 -41.44 9.22 7.52
C ARG A 505 -40.11 9.32 6.77
N ARG A 506 -39.68 10.52 6.36
CA ARG A 506 -38.36 10.73 5.71
C ARG A 506 -37.20 10.41 6.64
N LEU A 507 -37.27 10.78 7.92
CA LEU A 507 -36.24 10.47 8.91
C LEU A 507 -36.11 8.96 9.15
N ILE A 508 -37.22 8.25 9.31
CA ILE A 508 -37.22 6.78 9.49
C ILE A 508 -36.58 6.08 8.29
N ALA A 509 -36.91 6.51 7.06
CA ALA A 509 -36.27 5.98 5.85
C ALA A 509 -34.75 6.23 5.85
N THR A 510 -34.33 7.44 6.18
CA THR A 510 -32.91 7.83 6.22
C THR A 510 -32.13 7.02 7.27
N ILE A 511 -32.70 6.81 8.46
CA ILE A 511 -32.08 5.99 9.53
C ILE A 511 -31.92 4.54 9.09
N SER A 512 -32.94 3.98 8.40
CA SER A 512 -32.89 2.62 7.86
C SER A 512 -31.77 2.46 6.82
N ASP A 513 -31.64 3.43 5.91
CA ASP A 513 -30.59 3.44 4.88
C ASP A 513 -29.20 3.64 5.50
N LEU A 514 -29.05 4.54 6.47
CA LEU A 514 -27.79 4.75 7.18
C LEU A 514 -27.35 3.49 7.93
N ARG A 515 -28.29 2.78 8.56
CA ARG A 515 -28.02 1.53 9.27
C ARG A 515 -27.56 0.43 8.32
N LYS A 516 -28.20 0.28 7.15
CA LYS A 516 -27.74 -0.64 6.09
C LYS A 516 -26.35 -0.28 5.60
N SER A 517 -26.10 1.00 5.31
CA SER A 517 -24.79 1.48 4.86
C SER A 517 -23.69 1.19 5.88
N ARG A 518 -23.95 1.46 7.17
CA ARG A 518 -23.01 1.16 8.25
C ARG A 518 -22.70 -0.35 8.35
N GLN A 519 -23.72 -1.19 8.27
CA GLN A 519 -23.52 -2.64 8.35
C GLN A 519 -22.70 -3.18 7.15
N THR A 520 -22.93 -2.65 5.95
CA THR A 520 -22.12 -2.98 4.77
C THR A 520 -20.67 -2.52 4.93
N LEU A 521 -20.45 -1.32 5.47
CA LEU A 521 -19.10 -0.80 5.75
C LEU A 521 -18.36 -1.64 6.80
N GLU A 522 -19.04 -2.07 7.87
CA GLU A 522 -18.46 -2.95 8.89
C GLU A 522 -18.05 -4.31 8.28
N MET A 523 -18.89 -4.89 7.41
CA MET A 523 -18.57 -6.14 6.71
C MET A 523 -17.38 -5.97 5.74
N GLN A 524 -17.33 -4.87 4.98
CA GLN A 524 -16.20 -4.57 4.10
C GLN A 524 -14.91 -4.36 4.87
N ALA A 525 -14.96 -3.66 6.01
CA ALA A 525 -13.80 -3.45 6.88
C ALA A 525 -13.24 -4.80 7.38
N GLN A 526 -14.12 -5.73 7.77
CA GLN A 526 -13.69 -7.05 8.24
C GLN A 526 -13.08 -7.91 7.13
N GLN A 527 -13.63 -7.88 5.91
CA GLN A 527 -13.04 -8.53 4.74
C GLN A 527 -11.66 -7.95 4.38
N LEU A 528 -11.50 -6.63 4.48
CA LEU A 528 -10.21 -5.97 4.22
C LEU A 528 -9.14 -6.39 5.24
N VAL A 529 -9.51 -6.57 6.51
CA VAL A 529 -8.58 -7.07 7.54
C VAL A 529 -8.16 -8.51 7.23
N GLU A 530 -9.09 -9.40 6.94
CA GLU A 530 -8.75 -10.81 6.59
C GLU A 530 -7.86 -10.89 5.35
N LEU A 531 -8.15 -10.09 4.31
CA LEU A 531 -7.34 -10.04 3.11
C LEU A 531 -5.94 -9.48 3.38
N ALA A 532 -5.82 -8.47 4.24
CA ALA A 532 -4.54 -7.90 4.63
C ALA A 532 -3.67 -8.91 5.41
N GLU A 533 -4.27 -9.71 6.31
CA GLU A 533 -3.56 -10.77 7.03
C GLU A 533 -3.06 -11.87 6.08
N LYS A 534 -3.93 -12.37 5.18
CA LYS A 534 -3.53 -13.33 4.14
C LYS A 534 -2.39 -12.80 3.27
N TYR A 535 -2.50 -11.55 2.83
CA TYR A 535 -1.46 -10.91 2.03
C TYR A 535 -0.14 -10.76 2.80
N ALA A 536 -0.18 -10.41 4.08
CA ALA A 536 1.01 -10.32 4.92
C ALA A 536 1.71 -11.69 5.10
N GLN A 537 0.94 -12.76 5.25
CA GLN A 537 1.48 -14.11 5.38
C GLN A 537 2.17 -14.56 4.08
N GLU A 538 1.50 -14.43 2.94
CA GLU A 538 2.08 -14.77 1.63
C GLU A 538 3.32 -13.94 1.31
N LYS A 539 3.28 -12.65 1.65
CA LYS A 539 4.45 -11.77 1.50
C LYS A 539 5.62 -12.26 2.36
N THR A 540 5.37 -12.65 3.60
CA THR A 540 6.42 -13.18 4.49
C THR A 540 7.01 -14.48 3.94
N ASN A 541 6.18 -15.38 3.41
CA ASN A 541 6.63 -16.61 2.77
C ASN A 541 7.52 -16.32 1.54
N ALA A 542 7.08 -15.39 0.68
CA ALA A 542 7.84 -14.97 -0.49
C ALA A 542 9.17 -14.30 -0.14
N GLU A 543 9.19 -13.43 0.89
CA GLU A 543 10.41 -12.79 1.37
C GLU A 543 11.41 -13.81 1.94
N ASN A 544 10.93 -14.80 2.70
CA ASN A 544 11.77 -15.88 3.23
C ASN A 544 12.37 -16.73 2.10
N ALA A 545 11.57 -17.10 1.09
CA ALA A 545 12.05 -17.83 -0.08
C ALA A 545 13.10 -17.02 -0.87
N ASN A 546 12.85 -15.72 -1.07
CA ASN A 546 13.79 -14.85 -1.77
C ASN A 546 15.10 -14.65 -0.99
N ARG A 547 15.02 -14.56 0.34
CA ARG A 547 16.20 -14.51 1.21
C ARG A 547 17.02 -15.78 1.12
N ALA A 548 16.39 -16.96 1.21
CA ALA A 548 17.06 -18.25 1.06
C ALA A 548 17.77 -18.37 -0.31
N LYS A 549 17.10 -17.93 -1.38
CA LYS A 549 17.69 -17.87 -2.74
C LYS A 549 18.88 -16.91 -2.82
N SER A 550 18.82 -15.77 -2.14
CA SER A 550 19.91 -14.80 -2.11
C SER A 550 21.12 -15.32 -1.33
N GLU A 551 20.89 -15.93 -0.18
CA GLU A 551 21.93 -16.58 0.64
C GLU A 551 22.59 -17.73 -0.14
N PHE A 552 21.80 -18.52 -0.87
CA PHE A 552 22.32 -19.55 -1.77
C PHE A 552 23.28 -18.99 -2.82
N LEU A 553 22.85 -17.97 -3.58
CA LEU A 553 23.66 -17.39 -4.65
C LEU A 553 24.95 -16.78 -4.10
N ALA A 554 24.89 -16.15 -2.92
CA ALA A 554 26.07 -15.61 -2.25
C ALA A 554 27.06 -16.72 -1.86
N ASN A 555 26.56 -17.83 -1.29
CA ASN A 555 27.38 -18.97 -0.90
C ASN A 555 28.01 -19.66 -2.13
N ILE A 556 27.24 -19.88 -3.19
CA ILE A 556 27.75 -20.45 -4.45
C ILE A 556 28.80 -19.56 -5.06
N SER A 557 28.59 -18.24 -5.12
CA SER A 557 29.61 -17.31 -5.63
C SER A 557 30.93 -17.46 -4.86
N HIS A 558 30.86 -17.62 -3.53
CA HIS A 558 32.03 -17.82 -2.69
C HIS A 558 32.73 -19.18 -2.92
N GLU A 559 31.95 -20.24 -3.09
CA GLU A 559 32.41 -21.60 -3.37
C GLU A 559 33.01 -21.75 -4.78
N LEU A 560 32.55 -20.97 -5.77
CA LEU A 560 33.13 -20.94 -7.12
C LEU A 560 34.40 -20.09 -7.18
N ARG A 561 34.41 -18.93 -6.51
CA ARG A 561 35.53 -17.98 -6.56
C ARG A 561 36.81 -18.54 -5.93
N THR A 562 36.68 -19.31 -4.85
CA THR A 562 37.83 -19.85 -4.10
C THR A 562 38.71 -20.80 -4.93
N PRO A 563 38.19 -21.88 -5.57
CA PRO A 563 38.99 -22.74 -6.45
C PRO A 563 39.42 -22.01 -7.72
N LEU A 564 38.60 -21.11 -8.27
CA LEU A 564 38.97 -20.32 -9.45
C LEU A 564 40.19 -19.43 -9.18
N ASN A 565 40.22 -18.75 -8.04
CA ASN A 565 41.38 -17.94 -7.62
C ASN A 565 42.62 -18.79 -7.37
N ALA A 566 42.48 -20.02 -6.87
CA ALA A 566 43.60 -20.95 -6.73
C ALA A 566 44.14 -21.37 -8.12
N ILE A 567 43.26 -21.70 -9.06
CA ILE A 567 43.64 -22.02 -10.45
C ILE A 567 44.41 -20.86 -11.08
N ILE A 568 43.83 -19.66 -11.06
CA ILE A 568 44.44 -18.45 -11.64
C ILE A 568 45.77 -18.12 -10.95
N GLY A 569 45.81 -18.16 -9.61
CA GLY A 569 46.98 -17.82 -8.83
C GLY A 569 48.14 -18.78 -9.06
N PHE A 570 47.89 -20.09 -9.05
CA PHE A 570 48.91 -21.09 -9.32
C PHE A 570 49.37 -21.05 -10.78
N SER A 571 48.46 -20.82 -11.74
CA SER A 571 48.84 -20.66 -13.15
C SER A 571 49.69 -19.40 -13.39
N ASP A 572 49.38 -18.28 -12.73
CA ASP A 572 50.14 -17.03 -12.83
C ASP A 572 51.54 -17.13 -12.20
N ILE A 573 51.67 -17.85 -11.07
CA ILE A 573 52.97 -18.15 -10.45
C ILE A 573 53.85 -19.02 -11.37
N MET A 574 53.23 -19.97 -12.08
CA MET A 574 53.91 -20.80 -13.07
C MET A 574 54.32 -20.00 -14.30
N ASP A 575 53.44 -19.15 -14.83
CA ASP A 575 53.69 -18.30 -16.00
C ASP A 575 54.82 -17.30 -15.77
N LYS A 576 54.85 -16.66 -14.59
CA LYS A 576 55.90 -15.70 -14.20
C LYS A 576 57.26 -16.34 -13.90
N GLY A 577 57.37 -17.66 -13.90
CA GLY A 577 58.65 -18.34 -13.62
C GLY A 577 59.21 -18.03 -12.22
N MET A 578 58.36 -17.73 -11.24
CA MET A 578 58.75 -17.27 -9.88
C MET A 578 59.72 -18.21 -9.14
N PHE A 579 59.78 -19.49 -9.53
CA PHE A 579 60.66 -20.50 -8.94
C PHE A 579 61.67 -21.09 -9.96
N GLY A 580 61.93 -20.36 -11.06
CA GLY A 580 62.84 -20.78 -12.14
C GLY A 580 62.11 -21.39 -13.35
N PRO A 581 62.82 -22.06 -14.26
CA PRO A 581 62.22 -22.69 -15.43
C PRO A 581 61.25 -23.82 -15.06
N ILE A 582 60.25 -24.05 -15.93
CA ILE A 582 59.23 -25.10 -15.76
C ILE A 582 59.93 -26.47 -15.65
N GLY A 583 59.70 -27.18 -14.55
CA GLY A 583 60.38 -28.44 -14.21
C GLY A 583 60.73 -28.63 -12.72
N SER A 584 60.57 -27.60 -11.89
CA SER A 584 60.74 -27.71 -10.43
C SER A 584 59.64 -28.57 -9.78
N SER A 585 59.94 -29.23 -8.65
CA SER A 585 58.97 -30.06 -7.92
C SER A 585 57.74 -29.27 -7.43
N ARG A 586 57.89 -27.96 -7.17
CA ARG A 586 56.80 -27.08 -6.75
C ARG A 586 55.80 -26.81 -7.87
N TYR A 587 56.25 -26.77 -9.11
CA TYR A 587 55.33 -26.62 -10.25
C TYR A 587 54.48 -27.87 -10.47
N ALA A 588 55.00 -29.06 -10.16
CA ALA A 588 54.20 -30.29 -10.19
C ALA A 588 53.10 -30.30 -9.11
N GLU A 589 53.37 -29.73 -7.93
CA GLU A 589 52.39 -29.52 -6.86
C GLU A 589 51.28 -28.54 -7.31
N TYR A 590 51.66 -27.39 -7.88
CA TYR A 590 50.70 -26.43 -8.42
C TYR A 590 49.85 -26.98 -9.57
N CYS A 591 50.44 -27.78 -10.48
CA CYS A 591 49.66 -28.48 -11.51
C CYS A 591 48.61 -29.40 -10.89
N ARG A 592 48.95 -30.09 -9.80
CA ARG A 592 48.01 -30.96 -9.07
C ARG A 592 46.92 -30.13 -8.40
N ASP A 593 47.27 -29.03 -7.73
CA ASP A 593 46.31 -28.13 -7.07
C ASP A 593 45.35 -27.47 -8.08
N ILE A 594 45.85 -27.11 -9.27
CA ILE A 594 45.03 -26.60 -10.39
C ILE A 594 44.06 -27.68 -10.86
N HIS A 595 44.54 -28.91 -11.07
CA HIS A 595 43.71 -30.03 -11.52
C HIS A 595 42.62 -30.38 -10.50
N GLU A 596 42.98 -30.50 -9.22
CA GLU A 596 42.04 -30.76 -8.13
C GLU A 596 41.01 -29.64 -7.99
N SER A 597 41.44 -28.37 -8.08
CA SER A 597 40.55 -27.21 -8.03
C SER A 597 39.60 -27.15 -9.23
N GLY A 598 40.06 -27.52 -10.42
CA GLY A 598 39.25 -27.58 -11.64
C GLY A 598 38.21 -28.69 -11.60
N THR A 599 38.60 -29.89 -11.16
CA THR A 599 37.68 -31.03 -10.99
C THR A 599 36.65 -30.72 -9.90
N TYR A 600 37.04 -30.07 -8.79
CA TYR A 600 36.11 -29.60 -7.76
C TYR A 600 35.08 -28.63 -8.33
N LEU A 601 35.53 -27.61 -9.09
CA LEU A 601 34.65 -26.62 -9.70
C LEU A 601 33.62 -27.26 -10.64
N LEU A 602 34.05 -28.21 -11.46
CA LEU A 602 33.17 -28.93 -12.38
C LEU A 602 32.09 -29.74 -11.64
N ASN A 603 32.45 -30.38 -10.53
CA ASN A 603 31.48 -31.08 -9.69
C ASN A 603 30.45 -30.13 -9.06
N VAL A 604 30.89 -28.96 -8.56
CA VAL A 604 29.99 -27.94 -8.01
C VAL A 604 29.02 -27.42 -9.08
N ILE A 605 29.50 -27.18 -10.30
CA ILE A 605 28.65 -26.74 -11.43
C ILE A 605 27.61 -27.81 -11.77
N ASN A 606 28.02 -29.08 -11.87
CA ASN A 606 27.10 -30.18 -12.14
C ASN A 606 26.04 -30.31 -11.05
N ASP A 607 26.41 -30.20 -9.78
CA ASP A 607 25.46 -30.22 -8.65
C ASP A 607 24.43 -29.08 -8.75
N ILE A 608 24.86 -27.87 -9.15
CA ILE A 608 23.96 -26.72 -9.36
C ILE A 608 23.01 -26.98 -10.54
N LEU A 609 23.52 -27.54 -11.64
CA LEU A 609 22.72 -27.84 -12.82
C LEU A 609 21.67 -28.92 -12.53
N ASP A 610 22.04 -29.96 -11.79
CA ASP A 610 21.12 -31.01 -11.37
C ASP A 610 20.03 -30.44 -10.45
N MET A 611 20.41 -29.61 -9.47
CA MET A 611 19.44 -28.94 -8.60
C MET A 611 18.49 -28.03 -9.39
N SER A 612 19.01 -27.26 -10.35
CA SER A 612 18.20 -26.37 -11.19
C SER A 612 17.19 -27.14 -12.07
N LYS A 613 17.58 -28.31 -12.61
CA LYS A 613 16.68 -29.18 -13.37
C LYS A 613 15.58 -29.77 -12.48
N ILE A 614 15.93 -30.16 -11.26
CA ILE A 614 14.99 -30.66 -10.25
C ILE A 614 13.95 -29.59 -9.89
N GLU A 615 14.37 -28.37 -9.56
CA GLU A 615 13.44 -27.28 -9.20
C GLU A 615 12.52 -26.87 -10.35
N ALA A 616 13.04 -26.88 -11.57
CA ALA A 616 12.26 -26.56 -12.77
C ALA A 616 11.29 -27.70 -13.16
N GLY A 617 11.32 -28.84 -12.46
CA GLY A 617 10.54 -30.03 -12.81
C GLY A 617 10.92 -30.64 -14.17
N ARG A 618 12.13 -30.36 -14.67
CA ARG A 618 12.62 -30.80 -16.00
C ARG A 618 13.55 -31.99 -15.93
N MET A 619 13.61 -32.68 -14.80
CA MET A 619 14.44 -33.87 -14.65
C MET A 619 13.67 -35.10 -15.15
N ASP A 620 14.00 -35.56 -16.35
CA ASP A 620 13.43 -36.79 -16.92
C ASP A 620 13.95 -38.00 -16.14
N MET A 621 13.04 -38.76 -15.52
CA MET A 621 13.35 -39.94 -14.71
C MET A 621 12.88 -41.21 -15.41
N SER A 622 13.80 -42.15 -15.63
CA SER A 622 13.51 -43.45 -16.23
C SER A 622 13.37 -44.52 -15.15
N VAL A 623 12.22 -44.51 -14.45
CA VAL A 623 11.95 -45.47 -13.38
C VAL A 623 11.73 -46.86 -13.99
N THR A 624 12.62 -47.80 -13.67
CA THR A 624 12.57 -49.20 -14.15
C THR A 624 12.82 -50.17 -13.00
N PRO A 625 12.38 -51.45 -13.10
CA PRO A 625 12.76 -52.48 -12.14
C PRO A 625 14.30 -52.64 -12.12
N LEU A 626 14.89 -52.42 -10.96
CA LEU A 626 16.34 -52.36 -10.76
C LEU A 626 16.74 -53.22 -9.56
N ASP A 627 17.73 -54.09 -9.75
CA ASP A 627 18.37 -54.79 -8.64
C ASP A 627 19.27 -53.82 -7.84
N ALA A 628 18.87 -53.56 -6.60
CA ALA A 628 19.53 -52.59 -5.73
C ALA A 628 20.94 -53.02 -5.33
N ALA A 629 21.19 -54.33 -5.18
CA ALA A 629 22.48 -54.88 -4.76
C ALA A 629 23.58 -54.56 -5.79
N THR A 630 23.28 -54.77 -7.08
CA THR A 630 24.20 -54.48 -8.19
C THR A 630 24.68 -53.02 -8.19
N VAL A 631 23.75 -52.06 -8.00
CA VAL A 631 24.09 -50.63 -8.02
C VAL A 631 24.79 -50.19 -6.73
N ALA A 632 24.42 -50.77 -5.59
CA ALA A 632 25.11 -50.54 -4.33
C ALA A 632 26.58 -50.95 -4.42
N ASP A 633 26.87 -52.10 -5.00
CA ASP A 633 28.25 -52.57 -5.21
C ASP A 633 29.05 -51.64 -6.13
N GLU A 634 28.45 -51.12 -7.20
CA GLU A 634 29.10 -50.12 -8.06
C GLU A 634 29.45 -48.84 -7.29
N ALA A 635 28.55 -48.36 -6.44
CA ALA A 635 28.80 -47.17 -5.63
C ALA A 635 29.93 -47.42 -4.60
N ILE A 636 29.91 -48.56 -3.93
CA ILE A 636 30.94 -48.94 -2.94
C ILE A 636 32.32 -49.08 -3.59
N ARG A 637 32.41 -49.61 -4.83
CA ARG A 637 33.69 -49.68 -5.57
C ARG A 637 34.33 -48.31 -5.79
N ILE A 638 33.53 -47.28 -6.07
CA ILE A 638 34.00 -45.91 -6.27
C ILE A 638 34.49 -45.32 -4.94
N ILE A 639 33.79 -45.58 -3.85
CA ILE A 639 34.09 -45.03 -2.51
C ILE A 639 35.26 -45.75 -1.83
N ARG A 640 35.63 -46.95 -2.28
CA ARG A 640 36.69 -47.77 -1.69
C ARG A 640 38.04 -47.07 -1.65
N ALA A 641 38.46 -46.40 -2.73
CA ALA A 641 39.77 -45.74 -2.78
C ALA A 641 39.87 -44.56 -1.79
N PRO A 642 38.93 -43.59 -1.77
CA PRO A 642 38.90 -42.53 -0.75
C PRO A 642 38.80 -43.04 0.69
N ALA A 643 38.08 -44.15 0.91
CA ALA A 643 37.95 -44.74 2.25
C ALA A 643 39.26 -45.40 2.71
N GLN A 644 39.97 -46.09 1.82
CA GLN A 644 41.26 -46.71 2.12
C GLN A 644 42.35 -45.69 2.45
N GLU A 645 42.37 -44.54 1.75
CA GLU A 645 43.29 -43.43 2.06
C GLU A 645 43.14 -42.92 3.49
N LYS A 646 41.92 -42.95 4.04
CA LYS A 646 41.61 -42.58 5.44
C LYS A 646 41.57 -43.75 6.43
N MET A 647 41.89 -44.97 5.98
CA MET A 647 41.73 -46.20 6.78
C MET A 647 40.32 -46.38 7.38
N ILE A 648 39.28 -46.05 6.61
CA ILE A 648 37.87 -46.21 7.03
C ILE A 648 37.36 -47.56 6.53
N GLU A 649 36.73 -48.33 7.42
CA GLU A 649 36.08 -49.60 7.05
C GLU A 649 34.72 -49.33 6.41
N VAL A 650 34.53 -49.78 5.17
CA VAL A 650 33.26 -49.64 4.44
C VAL A 650 32.61 -51.01 4.24
N THR A 651 31.41 -51.20 4.79
CA THR A 651 30.64 -52.45 4.73
C THR A 651 29.33 -52.25 3.96
N CYS A 652 28.95 -53.26 3.17
CA CYS A 652 27.71 -53.28 2.40
C CYS A 652 26.93 -54.55 2.73
N ASP A 653 25.71 -54.39 3.21
CA ASP A 653 24.78 -55.46 3.58
C ASP A 653 23.42 -55.17 2.93
N VAL A 654 23.36 -55.37 1.61
CA VAL A 654 22.16 -55.21 0.79
C VAL A 654 21.75 -56.61 0.30
N PRO A 655 20.52 -57.07 0.59
CA PRO A 655 20.07 -58.40 0.17
C PRO A 655 20.12 -58.56 -1.35
N GLU A 656 20.72 -59.67 -1.81
CA GLU A 656 20.69 -60.05 -3.24
C GLU A 656 19.24 -60.28 -3.70
N GLY A 657 18.88 -59.75 -4.87
CA GLY A 657 17.54 -59.88 -5.44
C GLY A 657 16.51 -58.86 -4.91
N LEU A 658 16.95 -57.83 -4.18
CA LEU A 658 16.08 -56.71 -3.79
C LEU A 658 15.80 -55.80 -5.02
N VAL A 659 14.65 -56.01 -5.66
CA VAL A 659 14.24 -55.22 -6.84
C VAL A 659 13.40 -54.01 -6.44
N ILE A 660 13.89 -52.81 -6.79
CA ILE A 660 13.23 -51.52 -6.55
C ILE A 660 12.75 -50.90 -7.87
N ALA A 661 11.69 -50.09 -7.81
CA ALA A 661 11.28 -49.25 -8.94
C ALA A 661 12.00 -47.91 -8.83
N ALA A 662 13.13 -47.78 -9.53
CA ALA A 662 14.01 -46.61 -9.42
C ALA A 662 14.67 -46.27 -10.76
N ASP A 663 15.09 -45.02 -10.90
CA ASP A 663 16.01 -44.65 -11.98
C ASP A 663 17.44 -45.05 -11.58
N ARG A 664 18.11 -45.84 -12.43
CA ARG A 664 19.44 -46.37 -12.13
C ARG A 664 20.48 -45.29 -11.87
N ARG A 665 20.43 -44.17 -12.61
CA ARG A 665 21.39 -43.07 -12.46
C ARG A 665 21.09 -42.29 -11.18
N ALA A 666 19.83 -41.95 -10.94
CA ALA A 666 19.41 -41.24 -9.74
C ALA A 666 19.71 -42.05 -8.46
N PHE A 667 19.40 -43.36 -8.44
CA PHE A 667 19.69 -44.22 -7.30
C PHE A 667 21.20 -44.32 -7.02
N LYS A 668 22.02 -44.49 -8.06
CA LYS A 668 23.48 -44.46 -7.92
C LYS A 668 23.98 -43.12 -7.36
N GLN A 669 23.42 -42.00 -7.83
CA GLN A 669 23.77 -40.66 -7.37
C GLN A 669 23.40 -40.45 -5.90
N VAL A 670 22.22 -40.91 -5.45
CA VAL A 670 21.82 -40.89 -4.04
C VAL A 670 22.85 -41.64 -3.19
N LEU A 671 23.22 -42.86 -3.58
CA LEU A 671 24.20 -43.66 -2.84
C LEU A 671 25.58 -42.99 -2.81
N LEU A 672 26.08 -42.48 -3.93
CA LEU A 672 27.37 -41.79 -3.99
C LEU A 672 27.39 -40.54 -3.10
N ASN A 673 26.33 -39.74 -3.11
CA ASN A 673 26.23 -38.55 -2.27
C ASN A 673 26.24 -38.89 -0.78
N LEU A 674 25.50 -39.93 -0.37
CA LEU A 674 25.42 -40.33 1.03
C LEU A 674 26.70 -41.04 1.51
N LEU A 675 27.26 -41.96 0.72
CA LEU A 675 28.48 -42.70 1.07
C LEU A 675 29.73 -41.79 1.07
N SER A 676 29.83 -40.88 0.10
CA SER A 676 30.91 -39.89 0.05
C SER A 676 30.85 -38.98 1.28
N ASN A 677 29.66 -38.52 1.69
CA ASN A 677 29.49 -37.78 2.93
C ASN A 677 29.89 -38.61 4.16
N GLY A 678 29.50 -39.88 4.22
CA GLY A 678 29.89 -40.80 5.30
C GLY A 678 31.41 -40.89 5.45
N VAL A 679 32.16 -41.10 4.36
CA VAL A 679 33.62 -41.18 4.37
C VAL A 679 34.28 -39.82 4.62
N LYS A 680 33.69 -38.74 4.11
CA LYS A 680 34.20 -37.38 4.27
C LYS A 680 34.20 -36.94 5.73
N PHE A 681 33.11 -37.21 6.47
CA PHE A 681 32.90 -36.73 7.85
C PHE A 681 33.25 -37.76 8.93
N THR A 682 33.71 -38.94 8.54
CA THR A 682 34.27 -39.94 9.45
C THR A 682 35.78 -39.72 9.63
N PRO A 683 36.28 -39.66 10.89
CA PRO A 683 37.71 -39.62 11.19
C PRO A 683 38.45 -40.88 10.74
N GLU A 684 39.79 -40.85 10.78
CA GLU A 684 40.62 -42.03 10.49
C GLU A 684 40.26 -43.21 11.42
N SER A 685 40.28 -44.44 10.89
CA SER A 685 39.90 -45.67 11.61
C SER A 685 38.42 -45.77 12.03
N GLY A 686 37.53 -44.97 11.44
CA GLY A 686 36.08 -45.11 11.62
C GLY A 686 35.43 -46.12 10.68
N GLN A 687 34.10 -46.23 10.74
CA GLN A 687 33.31 -47.16 9.93
C GLN A 687 32.15 -46.46 9.20
N VAL A 688 31.88 -46.92 7.99
CA VAL A 688 30.69 -46.56 7.19
C VAL A 688 29.99 -47.84 6.73
N ARG A 689 28.70 -47.94 6.98
CA ARG A 689 27.89 -49.12 6.66
C ARG A 689 26.69 -48.74 5.80
N LEU A 690 26.48 -49.46 4.71
CA LEU A 690 25.24 -49.43 3.93
C LEU A 690 24.45 -50.71 4.21
N THR A 691 23.22 -50.56 4.70
CA THR A 691 22.29 -51.68 4.93
C THR A 691 20.98 -51.45 4.20
N ALA A 692 20.34 -52.52 3.70
CA ALA A 692 18.99 -52.43 3.14
C ALA A 692 18.05 -53.43 3.81
N SER A 693 16.80 -53.01 4.05
CA SER A 693 15.75 -53.84 4.65
C SER A 693 14.39 -53.58 4.02
N LEU A 694 13.50 -54.57 4.05
CA LEU A 694 12.13 -54.46 3.60
C LEU A 694 11.23 -53.95 4.73
N ARG A 695 10.50 -52.85 4.50
CA ARG A 695 9.59 -52.28 5.50
C ARG A 695 8.31 -51.75 4.84
N GLY A 696 7.19 -52.43 5.07
CA GLY A 696 5.85 -51.95 4.68
C GLY A 696 5.64 -51.76 3.17
N GLY A 697 6.17 -52.65 2.33
CA GLY A 697 6.05 -52.56 0.86
C GLY A 697 7.04 -51.60 0.19
N MET A 698 7.96 -51.02 0.96
CA MET A 698 9.06 -50.17 0.49
C MET A 698 10.40 -50.81 0.87
N ALA A 699 11.44 -50.58 0.06
CA ALA A 699 12.82 -50.87 0.41
C ALA A 699 13.40 -49.68 1.20
N ARG A 700 13.93 -49.93 2.39
CA ARG A 700 14.59 -48.94 3.25
C ARG A 700 16.10 -49.16 3.22
N PHE A 701 16.84 -48.14 2.82
CA PHE A 701 18.29 -48.11 2.81
C PHE A 701 18.78 -47.22 3.95
N GLU A 702 19.84 -47.63 4.64
CA GLU A 702 20.46 -46.86 5.72
C GLU A 702 21.96 -46.78 5.49
N VAL A 703 22.47 -45.55 5.44
CA VAL A 703 23.91 -45.25 5.44
C VAL A 703 24.25 -44.77 6.84
N VAL A 704 25.05 -45.56 7.56
CA VAL A 704 25.47 -45.31 8.94
C VAL A 704 26.96 -45.02 8.96
N ASP A 705 27.34 -43.85 9.45
CA ASP A 705 28.73 -43.50 9.71
C ASP A 705 29.01 -43.35 11.21
N SER A 706 30.25 -43.58 11.63
CA SER A 706 30.73 -43.31 12.99
C SER A 706 31.43 -41.95 13.09
N GLY A 707 30.98 -40.96 12.31
CA GLY A 707 31.63 -39.66 12.17
C GLY A 707 31.30 -38.66 13.28
N ILE A 708 31.56 -37.39 12.99
CA ILE A 708 31.42 -36.28 13.96
C ILE A 708 29.99 -36.05 14.47
N GLY A 709 28.97 -36.58 13.77
CA GLY A 709 27.56 -36.35 14.08
C GLY A 709 27.08 -34.91 13.86
N ILE A 710 25.77 -34.71 13.96
CA ILE A 710 25.06 -33.47 13.65
C ILE A 710 24.16 -33.11 14.84
N ARG A 711 24.15 -31.84 15.26
CA ARG A 711 23.27 -31.37 16.33
C ARG A 711 21.81 -31.35 15.86
N LYS A 712 20.87 -31.67 16.75
CA LYS A 712 19.43 -31.73 16.42
C LYS A 712 18.88 -30.44 15.76
N VAL A 713 19.33 -29.27 16.20
CA VAL A 713 18.94 -27.96 15.63
C VAL A 713 19.44 -27.77 14.19
N ASP A 714 20.55 -28.41 13.85
CA ASP A 714 21.17 -28.33 12.52
C ASP A 714 20.54 -29.34 11.54
N ILE A 715 19.94 -30.43 12.03
CA ILE A 715 19.27 -31.44 11.19
C ILE A 715 18.05 -30.85 10.47
N GLU A 716 17.21 -30.08 11.18
CA GLU A 716 16.03 -29.43 10.58
C GLU A 716 16.42 -28.39 9.52
N ARG A 717 17.60 -27.78 9.67
CA ARG A 717 18.16 -26.81 8.74
C ARG A 717 18.77 -27.47 7.50
N LEU A 718 19.53 -28.55 7.66
CA LEU A 718 20.15 -29.31 6.56
C LEU A 718 19.13 -29.98 5.63
N ALA A 719 17.90 -30.18 6.12
CA ALA A 719 16.81 -30.69 5.32
C ALA A 719 16.24 -29.65 4.33
N GLN A 720 16.50 -28.34 4.55
CA GLN A 720 16.05 -27.29 3.65
C GLN A 720 17.01 -27.12 2.46
N PRO A 721 16.50 -26.88 1.24
CA PRO A 721 17.34 -26.54 0.09
C PRO A 721 18.26 -25.37 0.43
N PHE A 722 19.53 -25.45 -0.01
CA PHE A 722 20.49 -24.35 0.04
C PHE A 722 21.04 -23.94 1.42
N VAL A 723 20.76 -24.71 2.47
CA VAL A 723 21.27 -24.42 3.81
C VAL A 723 22.48 -25.27 4.12
N GLN A 724 23.66 -24.64 4.15
CA GLN A 724 24.89 -25.24 4.65
C GLN A 724 25.10 -24.84 6.12
N VAL A 725 25.41 -25.82 6.97
CA VAL A 725 25.71 -25.55 8.39
C VAL A 725 27.22 -25.30 8.52
N GLU A 726 27.59 -24.05 8.80
CA GLU A 726 28.96 -23.67 9.17
C GLU A 726 29.26 -24.15 10.59
N ASN A 727 30.04 -25.23 10.73
CA ASN A 727 30.64 -25.65 11.98
C ASN A 727 32.17 -25.47 11.89
N GLN A 728 32.85 -25.40 13.05
CA GLN A 728 34.32 -25.28 13.10
C GLN A 728 35.07 -26.39 12.31
N PHE A 729 34.39 -27.49 11.98
CA PHE A 729 34.91 -28.62 11.21
C PHE A 729 34.69 -28.53 9.69
N THR A 730 33.73 -27.73 9.19
CA THR A 730 33.52 -27.54 7.73
C THR A 730 34.56 -26.61 7.09
N LYS A 731 35.30 -25.81 7.88
CA LYS A 731 36.45 -25.04 7.40
C LYS A 731 37.57 -25.92 6.82
N THR A 732 37.66 -27.18 7.24
CA THR A 732 38.72 -28.12 6.86
C THR A 732 38.37 -29.02 5.67
N HIS A 733 37.08 -29.11 5.29
CA HIS A 733 36.62 -30.07 4.28
C HIS A 733 35.73 -29.42 3.22
N LYS A 734 36.34 -28.95 2.13
CA LYS A 734 35.69 -28.33 0.95
C LYS A 734 34.64 -29.28 0.32
N GLY A 735 33.44 -28.79 0.02
CA GLY A 735 32.35 -29.56 -0.60
C GLY A 735 31.17 -28.65 -0.96
N SER A 736 30.45 -28.99 -2.04
CA SER A 736 29.34 -28.19 -2.58
C SER A 736 28.18 -27.94 -1.62
N GLY A 737 28.04 -28.76 -0.57
CA GLY A 737 26.92 -28.70 0.38
C GLY A 737 25.56 -29.12 -0.19
N LEU A 738 25.48 -29.36 -1.51
CA LEU A 738 24.26 -29.69 -2.24
C LEU A 738 23.93 -31.18 -2.26
N GLY A 739 24.92 -32.06 -2.03
CA GLY A 739 24.75 -33.51 -2.20
C GLY A 739 23.61 -34.13 -1.39
N LEU A 740 23.36 -33.66 -0.17
CA LEU A 740 22.25 -34.15 0.66
C LEU A 740 20.88 -33.66 0.15
N ALA A 741 20.80 -32.40 -0.29
CA ALA A 741 19.59 -31.84 -0.88
C ALA A 741 19.24 -32.54 -2.21
N ILE A 742 20.24 -32.77 -3.07
CA ILE A 742 20.11 -33.55 -4.30
C ILE A 742 19.64 -34.97 -3.98
N ALA A 743 20.27 -35.65 -3.01
CA ALA A 743 19.87 -37.01 -2.62
C ALA A 743 18.41 -37.07 -2.14
N ARG A 744 17.99 -36.08 -1.33
CA ARG A 744 16.60 -35.97 -0.87
C ARG A 744 15.63 -35.76 -2.03
N SER A 745 15.89 -34.79 -2.89
CA SER A 745 15.00 -34.49 -4.02
C SER A 745 14.92 -35.65 -5.02
N LEU A 746 16.03 -36.33 -5.29
CA LEU A 746 16.02 -37.53 -6.15
C LEU A 746 15.21 -38.67 -5.53
N VAL A 747 15.26 -38.86 -4.20
CA VAL A 747 14.43 -39.85 -3.50
C VAL A 747 12.95 -39.46 -3.55
N GLU A 748 12.62 -38.19 -3.31
CA GLU A 748 11.23 -37.67 -3.34
C GLU A 748 10.63 -37.77 -4.76
N LEU A 749 11.41 -37.45 -5.81
CA LEU A 749 10.99 -37.63 -7.21
C LEU A 749 10.70 -39.09 -7.59
N GLN A 750 11.26 -40.05 -6.84
CA GLN A 750 11.02 -41.49 -7.02
C GLN A 750 9.91 -42.02 -6.10
N GLY A 751 9.13 -41.13 -5.45
CA GLY A 751 8.05 -41.51 -4.54
C GLY A 751 8.53 -42.00 -3.17
N GLY A 752 9.77 -41.69 -2.81
CA GLY A 752 10.42 -42.06 -1.57
C GLY A 752 10.42 -40.95 -0.51
N ALA A 753 11.07 -41.23 0.62
CA ALA A 753 11.33 -40.25 1.67
C ALA A 753 12.72 -40.46 2.28
N LEU A 754 13.38 -39.38 2.72
CA LEU A 754 14.69 -39.40 3.36
C LEU A 754 14.59 -38.83 4.79
N ALA A 755 15.23 -39.49 5.74
CA ALA A 755 15.28 -39.12 7.14
C ALA A 755 16.71 -39.21 7.68
N ILE A 756 17.04 -38.33 8.63
CA ILE A 756 18.38 -38.23 9.22
C ILE A 756 18.25 -38.37 10.74
N SER A 757 19.03 -39.27 11.33
CA SER A 757 19.19 -39.41 12.76
C SER A 757 20.67 -39.29 13.09
N SER A 758 21.05 -38.37 13.97
CA SER A 758 22.45 -38.12 14.27
C SER A 758 22.64 -37.68 15.72
N VAL A 759 23.76 -38.08 16.31
CA VAL A 759 24.17 -37.67 17.66
C VAL A 759 25.60 -37.14 17.58
N PRO A 760 25.87 -35.90 18.02
CA PRO A 760 27.23 -35.35 18.01
C PRO A 760 28.23 -36.27 18.71
N GLY A 761 29.33 -36.58 18.01
CA GLY A 761 30.41 -37.45 18.47
C GLY A 761 30.13 -38.96 18.39
N GLN A 762 28.95 -39.39 17.94
CA GLN A 762 28.60 -40.82 17.79
C GLN A 762 28.37 -41.23 16.33
N GLY A 763 28.15 -40.26 15.43
CA GLY A 763 27.96 -40.49 14.00
C GLY A 763 26.56 -40.13 13.50
N THR A 764 26.34 -40.39 12.21
CA THR A 764 25.08 -40.08 11.51
C THR A 764 24.51 -41.31 10.83
N THR A 765 23.18 -41.42 10.86
CA THR A 765 22.40 -42.40 10.10
C THR A 765 21.49 -41.64 9.15
N VAL A 766 21.71 -41.81 7.85
CA VAL A 766 20.80 -41.32 6.81
C VAL A 766 20.01 -42.50 6.26
N ALA A 767 18.71 -42.49 6.48
CA ALA A 767 17.80 -43.52 6.02
C ALA A 767 16.91 -42.98 4.89
N PHE A 768 16.75 -43.74 3.81
CA PHE A 768 15.82 -43.38 2.74
C PHE A 768 15.01 -44.59 2.27
N THR A 769 13.81 -44.35 1.74
CA THR A 769 12.89 -45.40 1.28
C THR A 769 12.56 -45.25 -0.19
N LEU A 770 12.49 -46.35 -0.93
CA LEU A 770 12.05 -46.39 -2.33
C LEU A 770 10.99 -47.50 -2.53
N PRO A 771 10.06 -47.32 -3.48
CA PRO A 771 9.06 -48.34 -3.79
C PRO A 771 9.70 -49.61 -4.37
N LEU A 772 9.15 -50.76 -4.00
CA LEU A 772 9.50 -52.03 -4.63
C LEU A 772 8.97 -52.06 -6.07
N ALA A 773 9.68 -52.72 -6.97
CA ALA A 773 9.11 -53.03 -8.26
C ALA A 773 7.96 -54.04 -8.03
N GLN A 774 6.73 -53.67 -8.40
CA GLN A 774 5.64 -54.64 -8.43
C GLN A 774 6.01 -55.73 -9.46
N GLU A 775 5.88 -57.00 -9.08
CA GLU A 775 5.91 -58.09 -10.06
C GLU A 775 4.85 -57.79 -11.11
N ALA A 776 5.28 -57.64 -12.36
CA ALA A 776 4.37 -57.57 -13.49
C ALA A 776 3.62 -58.91 -13.55
N HIS A 777 2.42 -58.96 -12.96
CA HIS A 777 1.46 -60.00 -13.28
C HIS A 777 1.12 -59.83 -14.77
N ALA A 778 1.71 -60.70 -15.59
CA ALA A 778 1.34 -60.88 -16.98
C ALA A 778 -0.18 -61.12 -17.04
N ALA A 779 -0.87 -60.22 -17.73
CA ALA A 779 -2.25 -60.41 -18.15
C ALA A 779 -2.31 -61.31 -19.39
#